data_AF-A0A4V3X9Y1-F1
#
_entry.id   AF-A0A4V3X9Y1-F1
#
_cell.length_a   1.000
_cell.length_b   1.000
_cell.length_c   1.000
_cell.angle_alpha   90.00
_cell.angle_beta   90.00
_cell.angle_gamma   90.00
#
_symmetry.space_group_name_H-M   'P 1'
#
loop_
_entity.id
_entity.type
_entity.pdbx_description
1 polymer ?
#
loop_
_entity_poly.entity_id
_entity_poly.type
_entity_poly.pdbx_seq_one_letter_code
_entity_poly.pdbx_strand_id
1 'polypeptide(L)'
;MSQSDVKRDVRNSLLFECAWEVANKVGGIYTVIKTKVPVTVSEYGDRYCLIGPLSYKTAPMEVEAQEPTDPHLASTLDALRSAGVKCLQYSRLDEWKGDLWNLAGIPTPPNDHETNETIVFGYIVAWFLGEYVARQLSVAVVAHFHEWQAGLAIPLCRKRHIDVTTVFTTHATLLGRYLCAGSVDFYNNLQYFDVDHEAGKRGIYHRYCIERSAAHCADVFTTVSHITAYESEHLLKRKPDGVLPNGLNVVKFQAMHEFQNLHAAAKAKIHEFARGHFYGHYDFDLENTLYMFTAGRYEYRNKGVDMFIESLARLNFRLKKSGSKTTVVAFIIMPAATHSYTIDALKGQAVTKQLRDTVTEIQNKIGARLFDHAMRSNGEHGTLPTPEDLLSDEDKVLLKRRIFALKRNALPPVTTHNMAEDAADPILNQIRRVQLFNASSDRVKVVFHPDFLNSNNPILGMDYEEFVRGCHLGVFPSYYEPWGYTPAECTVMGIPSITTNLSGFGCFMQDLIERPQDEGCYIVDRRSQSVEDSVSQLTDNMFAFVTKTRRQRINQRNRVERLSPLLDWKNLGIEYSKARQLALRRAYPDAFYGAEGEEEEFDFSSGMERMMPNSVPASPRFKMSGIATPGDIGTLTEEMQSLGTSDYRGYGWPATADDEEEGYPFPLVMKVRSRANSVMSGASTPGGGKSNSLSEGDLRKADAALSYVHNVQGDGLNWLEVQWATWYLWIGNPILATGLMSFLLHEIVYFGRAIPWIIVDAIPYFRKWKLQPNKIPTAAEQWACTKQVLFSHFTVELPVIWLFHPMAEMFGMSTWQVPFPSWQAILPQVAFFFVFEDMFHFFAHQALHWGPLYKHIHKIHHQYPAPFGLAAEYAHPAEVFILGTGTILGPILYTMFRRDLHIFTMYIWITLRLFQAVDAHSGYDFPWSLQHILPFWSGAEHHDFHHMAFVNNFSTSFRWCDRIAGTDHKYRAYRARLDAAKKAGLSAEEYAKMEEKLNAEAEREGVEAEKIAENVTWGKTKDQ
;
A
#
# COMPACT_ATOMS: atom_id res chain seq x y z
N MET A 1 -0.59 -51.43 2.75
CA MET A 1 -0.23 -50.50 1.64
C MET A 1 1.23 -50.15 1.83
N SER A 2 2.08 -50.34 0.81
CA SER A 2 3.48 -49.92 0.87
C SER A 2 3.56 -48.41 1.04
N GLN A 3 4.60 -47.90 1.71
CA GLN A 3 4.86 -46.46 1.92
C GLN A 3 5.01 -45.63 0.61
N SER A 4 4.84 -46.25 -0.57
CA SER A 4 5.04 -45.66 -1.89
C SER A 4 3.81 -44.95 -2.50
N ASP A 5 2.62 -45.04 -1.88
CA ASP A 5 1.35 -44.60 -2.50
C ASP A 5 0.70 -43.36 -1.84
N VAL A 6 1.37 -42.68 -0.90
CA VAL A 6 0.80 -41.48 -0.27
C VAL A 6 1.15 -40.25 -1.14
N LYS A 7 0.18 -39.78 -1.92
CA LYS A 7 0.31 -38.52 -2.66
C LYS A 7 0.38 -37.34 -1.67
N ARG A 8 1.44 -36.52 -1.76
CA ARG A 8 1.56 -35.27 -0.97
C ARG A 8 0.55 -34.23 -1.46
N ASP A 9 -0.03 -33.47 -0.53
CA ASP A 9 -0.89 -32.32 -0.85
C ASP A 9 -0.04 -31.17 -1.42
N VAL A 10 -0.24 -30.87 -2.70
CA VAL A 10 0.43 -29.78 -3.42
C VAL A 10 -0.31 -28.45 -3.30
N ARG A 11 -1.62 -28.46 -2.98
CA ARG A 11 -2.46 -27.25 -2.88
C ARG A 11 -2.17 -26.49 -1.58
N ASN A 12 -1.96 -27.21 -0.48
CA ASN A 12 -1.61 -26.62 0.83
C ASN A 12 -0.11 -26.74 1.17
N SER A 13 0.78 -26.58 0.18
CA SER A 13 2.23 -26.75 0.36
C SER A 13 2.86 -25.89 1.47
N LEU A 14 3.96 -26.36 2.06
CA LEU A 14 4.77 -25.59 3.02
C LEU A 14 5.85 -24.79 2.27
N LEU A 15 6.24 -23.64 2.81
CA LEU A 15 7.26 -22.78 2.21
C LEU A 15 8.39 -22.46 3.20
N PHE A 16 9.59 -22.91 2.85
CA PHE A 16 10.84 -22.48 3.49
C PHE A 16 11.57 -21.51 2.56
N GLU A 17 11.70 -20.26 2.96
CA GLU A 17 12.43 -19.26 2.20
C GLU A 17 13.78 -18.98 2.87
N CYS A 18 14.87 -19.27 2.16
CA CYS A 18 16.23 -19.30 2.67
C CYS A 18 17.03 -18.14 2.08
N ALA A 19 17.62 -17.31 2.93
CA ALA A 19 18.52 -16.25 2.49
C ALA A 19 19.56 -15.90 3.56
N TRP A 20 20.71 -15.42 3.10
CA TRP A 20 21.77 -14.94 4.00
C TRP A 20 21.36 -13.74 4.85
N GLU A 21 20.46 -12.91 4.33
CA GLU A 21 20.06 -11.64 4.94
C GLU A 21 18.83 -11.74 5.87
N VAL A 22 18.32 -12.94 6.17
CA VAL A 22 17.22 -13.10 7.14
C VAL A 22 17.71 -12.68 8.53
N ALA A 23 17.04 -11.71 9.16
CA ALA A 23 17.41 -11.13 10.46
C ALA A 23 18.86 -10.59 10.54
N ASN A 24 19.45 -10.28 9.38
CA ASN A 24 20.82 -9.80 9.26
C ASN A 24 20.94 -8.86 8.06
N LYS A 25 20.73 -7.56 8.28
CA LYS A 25 20.80 -6.56 7.20
C LYS A 25 22.24 -6.38 6.69
N VAL A 26 22.55 -6.99 5.55
CA VAL A 26 23.85 -6.84 4.85
C VAL A 26 23.70 -6.00 3.58
N GLY A 27 22.58 -6.14 2.86
CA GLY A 27 22.38 -5.56 1.54
C GLY A 27 20.91 -5.25 1.25
N GLY A 28 20.55 -5.34 -0.03
CA GLY A 28 19.20 -5.03 -0.52
C GLY A 28 18.22 -6.20 -0.38
N ILE A 29 18.70 -7.43 -0.20
CA ILE A 29 17.85 -8.63 -0.13
C ILE A 29 17.09 -8.64 1.19
N TYR A 30 17.68 -8.14 2.27
CA TYR A 30 16.99 -7.86 3.52
C TYR A 30 15.70 -7.06 3.28
N THR A 31 15.78 -5.99 2.48
CA THR A 31 14.62 -5.16 2.16
C THR A 31 13.59 -5.92 1.33
N VAL A 32 14.00 -6.75 0.36
CA VAL A 32 13.07 -7.62 -0.41
C VAL A 32 12.29 -8.51 0.52
N ILE A 33 13.00 -9.29 1.33
CA ILE A 33 12.38 -10.27 2.21
C ILE A 33 11.47 -9.56 3.19
N LYS A 34 11.99 -8.56 3.91
CA LYS A 34 11.22 -7.81 4.91
C LYS A 34 9.94 -7.20 4.34
N THR A 35 9.98 -6.63 3.14
CA THR A 35 8.80 -5.99 2.54
C THR A 35 7.85 -7.00 1.89
N LYS A 36 8.33 -8.15 1.41
CA LYS A 36 7.51 -9.22 0.82
C LYS A 36 6.80 -10.09 1.86
N VAL A 37 7.38 -10.24 3.06
CA VAL A 37 6.85 -11.09 4.15
C VAL A 37 5.36 -10.87 4.41
N PRO A 38 4.82 -9.64 4.55
CA PRO A 38 3.39 -9.44 4.79
C PRO A 38 2.47 -10.09 3.76
N VAL A 39 2.81 -9.99 2.46
CA VAL A 39 2.02 -10.62 1.39
C VAL A 39 2.21 -12.15 1.39
N THR A 40 3.43 -12.62 1.68
CA THR A 40 3.73 -14.07 1.76
C THR A 40 3.01 -14.72 2.96
N VAL A 41 2.98 -14.06 4.11
CA VAL A 41 2.24 -14.49 5.31
C VAL A 41 0.73 -14.45 5.06
N SER A 42 0.22 -13.48 4.29
CA SER A 42 -1.19 -13.46 3.90
C SER A 42 -1.58 -14.67 3.02
N GLU A 43 -0.64 -15.21 2.24
CA GLU A 43 -0.86 -16.36 1.35
C GLU A 43 -0.67 -17.70 2.09
N TYR A 44 0.37 -17.82 2.92
CA TYR A 44 0.77 -19.08 3.55
C TYR A 44 0.35 -19.21 5.03
N GLY A 45 0.13 -18.11 5.75
CA GLY A 45 -0.07 -18.11 7.20
C GLY A 45 1.11 -18.79 7.92
N ASP A 46 0.79 -19.69 8.85
CA ASP A 46 1.77 -20.46 9.62
C ASP A 46 2.56 -21.49 8.79
N ARG A 47 2.22 -21.69 7.51
CA ARG A 47 2.94 -22.60 6.59
C ARG A 47 4.22 -21.99 6.00
N TYR A 48 4.57 -20.77 6.38
CA TYR A 48 5.72 -20.04 5.89
C TYR A 48 6.80 -19.87 6.96
N CYS A 49 8.03 -20.23 6.63
CA CYS A 49 9.18 -20.11 7.52
C CYS A 49 10.39 -19.53 6.77
N LEU A 50 11.06 -18.57 7.40
CA LEU A 50 12.32 -18.00 6.91
C LEU A 50 13.51 -18.69 7.58
N ILE A 51 14.54 -19.01 6.79
CA ILE A 51 15.78 -19.63 7.28
C ILE A 51 16.98 -18.74 6.89
N GLY A 52 17.81 -18.41 7.88
CA GLY A 52 19.04 -17.66 7.67
C GLY A 52 20.10 -17.93 8.73
N PRO A 53 21.33 -17.44 8.52
CA PRO A 53 22.41 -17.58 9.49
C PRO A 53 22.14 -16.73 10.74
N LEU A 54 22.43 -17.29 11.91
CA LEU A 54 22.28 -16.57 13.19
C LEU A 54 23.39 -15.53 13.37
N SER A 55 23.03 -14.25 13.26
CA SER A 55 23.91 -13.14 13.64
C SER A 55 23.68 -12.75 15.10
N TYR A 56 24.62 -13.09 15.99
CA TYR A 56 24.54 -12.72 17.42
C TYR A 56 24.54 -11.21 17.67
N LYS A 57 24.94 -10.40 16.67
CA LYS A 57 24.92 -8.94 16.77
C LYS A 57 23.53 -8.35 16.54
N THR A 58 22.76 -8.90 15.59
CA THR A 58 21.48 -8.31 15.15
C THR A 58 20.28 -9.11 15.63
N ALA A 59 20.40 -10.43 15.77
CA ALA A 59 19.27 -11.31 16.10
C ALA A 59 18.53 -10.92 17.40
N PRO A 60 19.18 -10.52 18.52
CA PRO A 60 18.46 -10.10 19.72
C PRO A 60 17.59 -8.85 19.56
N MET A 61 17.84 -8.03 18.52
CA MET A 61 17.07 -6.83 18.23
C MET A 61 15.96 -7.08 17.18
N GLU A 62 16.08 -8.13 16.37
CA GLU A 62 15.20 -8.40 15.24
C GLU A 62 14.31 -9.64 15.41
N VAL A 63 14.66 -10.57 16.30
CA VAL A 63 14.00 -11.87 16.44
C VAL A 63 13.58 -12.11 17.89
N GLU A 64 12.33 -12.53 18.08
CA GLU A 64 11.83 -13.06 19.35
C GLU A 64 12.01 -14.57 19.38
N ALA A 65 12.62 -15.10 20.44
CA ALA A 65 12.78 -16.53 20.60
C ALA A 65 11.46 -17.18 21.03
N GLN A 66 10.98 -18.14 20.24
CA GLN A 66 9.75 -18.89 20.51
C GLN A 66 9.99 -20.39 20.29
N GLU A 67 9.25 -21.23 21.00
CA GLU A 67 9.25 -22.67 20.74
C GLU A 67 8.29 -22.99 19.57
N PRO A 68 8.68 -23.87 18.63
CA PRO A 68 7.88 -24.17 17.45
C PRO A 68 6.55 -24.85 17.82
N THR A 69 5.47 -24.40 17.19
CA THR A 69 4.12 -24.98 17.35
C THR A 69 3.90 -26.23 16.51
N ASP A 70 4.54 -26.34 15.34
CA ASP A 70 4.51 -27.52 14.48
C ASP A 70 5.30 -28.69 15.11
N PRO A 71 4.66 -29.84 15.42
CA PRO A 71 5.32 -31.02 15.99
C PRO A 71 6.44 -31.57 15.10
N HIS A 72 6.30 -31.49 13.78
CA HIS A 72 7.33 -31.95 12.84
C HIS A 72 8.57 -31.05 12.90
N LEU A 73 8.35 -29.73 13.00
CA LEU A 73 9.41 -28.74 13.16
C LEU A 73 10.13 -28.91 14.51
N ALA A 74 9.38 -29.05 15.61
CA ALA A 74 9.93 -29.29 16.94
C ALA A 74 10.83 -30.53 16.96
N SER A 75 10.32 -31.66 16.45
CA SER A 75 11.06 -32.93 16.40
C SER A 75 12.31 -32.85 15.51
N THR A 76 12.25 -32.07 14.44
CA THR A 76 13.39 -31.83 13.54
C THR A 76 14.48 -31.02 14.25
N LEU A 77 14.09 -29.94 14.93
CA LEU A 77 15.02 -29.11 15.70
C LEU A 77 15.64 -29.87 16.87
N ASP A 78 14.88 -30.72 17.55
CA ASP A 78 15.41 -31.56 18.63
C ASP A 78 16.40 -32.60 18.10
N ALA A 79 16.14 -33.24 16.97
CA ALA A 79 17.09 -34.16 16.33
C ALA A 79 18.41 -33.44 15.96
N LEU A 80 18.33 -32.23 15.40
CA LEU A 80 19.50 -31.40 15.09
C LEU A 80 20.24 -30.99 16.38
N ARG A 81 19.53 -30.55 17.42
CA ARG A 81 20.11 -30.21 18.73
C ARG A 81 20.81 -31.40 19.36
N SER A 82 20.22 -32.60 19.30
CA SER A 82 20.82 -33.86 19.79
C SER A 82 22.06 -34.25 19.00
N ALA A 83 22.12 -33.92 17.70
CA ALA A 83 23.31 -34.08 16.87
C ALA A 83 24.36 -32.97 17.06
N GLY A 84 24.15 -32.05 18.00
CA GLY A 84 25.10 -30.99 18.37
C GLY A 84 24.97 -29.69 17.57
N VAL A 85 23.89 -29.51 16.79
CA VAL A 85 23.63 -28.27 16.04
C VAL A 85 23.06 -27.21 16.99
N LYS A 86 23.94 -26.49 17.68
CA LYS A 86 23.61 -25.34 18.56
C LYS A 86 24.45 -24.09 18.28
N CYS A 87 25.66 -24.24 17.76
CA CYS A 87 26.56 -23.16 17.34
C CYS A 87 27.22 -23.54 16.01
N LEU A 88 27.81 -22.55 15.32
CA LEU A 88 28.58 -22.71 14.08
C LEU A 88 29.37 -24.04 14.06
N GLN A 89 28.93 -25.00 13.24
CA GLN A 89 29.41 -26.40 13.24
C GLN A 89 30.73 -26.53 12.47
N TYR A 90 31.71 -25.69 12.79
CA TYR A 90 33.02 -25.68 12.13
C TYR A 90 33.80 -26.99 12.30
N SER A 91 33.45 -27.82 13.30
CA SER A 91 34.07 -29.12 13.52
C SER A 91 33.88 -30.11 12.36
N ARG A 92 32.84 -29.94 11.53
CA ARG A 92 32.56 -30.78 10.34
C ARG A 92 32.91 -30.10 9.02
N LEU A 93 33.51 -28.92 9.05
CA LEU A 93 33.77 -28.13 7.85
C LEU A 93 34.66 -28.89 6.85
N ASP A 94 35.73 -29.54 7.32
CA ASP A 94 36.65 -30.27 6.43
C ASP A 94 35.98 -31.49 5.78
N GLU A 95 35.12 -32.18 6.52
CA GLU A 95 34.29 -33.28 6.00
C GLU A 95 33.37 -32.77 4.88
N TRP A 96 32.65 -31.67 5.12
CA TRP A 96 31.72 -31.08 4.16
C TRP A 96 32.41 -30.47 2.94
N LYS A 97 33.61 -29.90 3.10
CA LYS A 97 34.45 -29.47 1.97
C LYS A 97 34.83 -30.63 1.06
N GLY A 98 35.25 -31.76 1.66
CA GLY A 98 35.55 -32.98 0.91
C GLY A 98 34.33 -33.56 0.19
N ASP A 99 33.19 -33.62 0.89
CA ASP A 99 31.91 -34.07 0.30
C ASP A 99 31.46 -33.18 -0.86
N LEU A 100 31.53 -31.85 -0.70
CA LEU A 100 31.12 -30.89 -1.73
C LEU A 100 31.97 -31.00 -3.00
N TRP A 101 33.28 -31.19 -2.84
CA TRP A 101 34.18 -31.46 -3.96
C TRP A 101 33.80 -32.76 -4.67
N ASN A 102 33.55 -33.84 -3.94
CA ASN A 102 33.19 -35.13 -4.51
C ASN A 102 31.81 -35.12 -5.20
N LEU A 103 30.84 -34.38 -4.67
CA LEU A 103 29.47 -34.30 -5.18
C LEU A 103 29.32 -33.37 -6.39
N ALA A 104 29.94 -32.20 -6.32
CA ALA A 104 29.68 -31.09 -7.23
C ALA A 104 30.95 -30.49 -7.89
N GLY A 105 32.15 -30.94 -7.50
CA GLY A 105 33.41 -30.43 -8.06
C GLY A 105 33.70 -28.97 -7.69
N ILE A 106 33.12 -28.47 -6.60
CA ILE A 106 33.26 -27.06 -6.19
C ILE A 106 34.52 -26.92 -5.32
N PRO A 107 35.53 -26.13 -5.73
CA PRO A 107 36.74 -25.91 -4.93
C PRO A 107 36.44 -25.03 -3.72
N THR A 108 37.17 -25.23 -2.61
CA THR A 108 36.91 -24.51 -1.34
C THR A 108 38.21 -24.01 -0.70
N PRO A 109 38.68 -22.80 -1.06
CA PRO A 109 39.91 -22.24 -0.49
C PRO A 109 39.83 -22.13 1.04
N PRO A 110 40.85 -22.57 1.80
CA PRO A 110 40.78 -22.59 3.27
C PRO A 110 40.64 -21.19 3.88
N ASN A 111 41.22 -20.18 3.24
CA ASN A 111 41.30 -18.81 3.74
C ASN A 111 40.06 -17.94 3.44
N ASP A 112 39.08 -18.45 2.68
CA ASP A 112 37.85 -17.70 2.38
C ASP A 112 36.76 -18.00 3.43
N HIS A 113 36.68 -17.14 4.44
CA HIS A 113 35.70 -17.24 5.51
C HIS A 113 34.25 -17.20 5.01
N GLU A 114 33.92 -16.37 4.02
CA GLU A 114 32.55 -16.25 3.51
C GLU A 114 32.09 -17.53 2.83
N THR A 115 32.98 -18.15 2.07
CA THR A 115 32.72 -19.47 1.46
C THR A 115 32.59 -20.56 2.52
N ASN A 116 33.44 -20.52 3.56
CA ASN A 116 33.35 -21.48 4.66
C ASN A 116 32.00 -21.40 5.39
N GLU A 117 31.52 -20.18 5.69
CA GLU A 117 30.22 -20.00 6.33
C GLU A 117 29.06 -20.39 5.40
N THR A 118 29.17 -20.10 4.10
CA THR A 118 28.22 -20.53 3.07
C THR A 118 28.09 -22.05 3.01
N ILE A 119 29.20 -22.79 3.13
CA ILE A 119 29.21 -24.26 3.20
C ILE A 119 28.49 -24.74 4.45
N VAL A 120 28.86 -24.20 5.62
CA VAL A 120 28.22 -24.57 6.89
C VAL A 120 26.72 -24.33 6.82
N PHE A 121 26.30 -23.16 6.35
CA PHE A 121 24.89 -22.81 6.21
C PHE A 121 24.17 -23.75 5.24
N GLY A 122 24.68 -23.95 4.03
CA GLY A 122 24.04 -24.80 3.03
C GLY A 122 23.91 -26.27 3.46
N TYR A 123 24.91 -26.83 4.14
CA TYR A 123 24.85 -28.19 4.67
C TYR A 123 23.84 -28.34 5.81
N ILE A 124 23.79 -27.37 6.73
CA ILE A 124 22.80 -27.37 7.82
C ILE A 124 21.38 -27.22 7.27
N VAL A 125 21.16 -26.34 6.30
CA VAL A 125 19.85 -26.16 5.66
C VAL A 125 19.42 -27.44 4.93
N ALA A 126 20.31 -28.06 4.14
CA ALA A 126 20.00 -29.33 3.48
C ALA A 126 19.72 -30.47 4.48
N TRP A 127 20.44 -30.51 5.61
CA TRP A 127 20.19 -31.49 6.67
C TRP A 127 18.83 -31.23 7.34
N PHE A 128 18.53 -29.98 7.70
CA PHE A 128 17.24 -29.58 8.24
C PHE A 128 16.08 -29.97 7.32
N LEU A 129 16.16 -29.62 6.04
CA LEU A 129 15.12 -29.94 5.06
C LEU A 129 14.94 -31.46 4.91
N GLY A 130 16.04 -32.22 4.85
CA GLY A 130 16.00 -33.68 4.78
C GLY A 130 15.35 -34.34 5.99
N GLU A 131 15.68 -33.89 7.20
CA GLU A 131 15.06 -34.37 8.43
C GLU A 131 13.58 -33.98 8.49
N TYR A 132 13.23 -32.76 8.09
CA TYR A 132 11.86 -32.29 8.10
C TYR A 132 10.97 -33.11 7.16
N VAL A 133 11.37 -33.32 5.90
CA VAL A 133 10.56 -34.09 4.93
C VAL A 133 10.52 -35.58 5.19
N ALA A 134 11.46 -36.12 5.96
CA ALA A 134 11.39 -37.50 6.44
C ALA A 134 10.29 -37.70 7.50
N ARG A 135 9.86 -36.62 8.16
CA ARG A 135 8.79 -36.62 9.18
C ARG A 135 7.45 -36.13 8.62
N GLN A 136 7.49 -35.12 7.74
CA GLN A 136 6.33 -34.56 7.08
C GLN A 136 6.09 -35.26 5.74
N LEU A 137 5.16 -36.23 5.74
CA LEU A 137 4.87 -37.08 4.58
C LEU A 137 3.56 -36.71 3.86
N SER A 138 2.72 -35.85 4.44
CA SER A 138 1.39 -35.55 3.89
C SER A 138 1.35 -34.32 2.99
N VAL A 139 2.29 -33.38 3.15
CA VAL A 139 2.27 -32.09 2.45
C VAL A 139 3.55 -31.89 1.63
N ALA A 140 3.42 -31.26 0.45
CA ALA A 140 4.55 -30.88 -0.39
C ALA A 140 5.34 -29.72 0.23
N VAL A 141 6.66 -29.73 0.07
CA VAL A 141 7.55 -28.70 0.64
C VAL A 141 8.29 -27.95 -0.47
N VAL A 142 8.12 -26.63 -0.49
CA VAL A 142 8.84 -25.72 -1.40
C VAL A 142 9.95 -25.02 -0.62
N ALA A 143 11.18 -25.14 -1.10
CA ALA A 143 12.36 -24.46 -0.58
C ALA A 143 12.84 -23.40 -1.58
N HIS A 144 12.69 -22.12 -1.25
CA HIS A 144 13.06 -20.99 -2.10
C HIS A 144 14.35 -20.36 -1.59
N PHE A 145 15.41 -20.37 -2.38
CA PHE A 145 16.72 -19.86 -2.02
C PHE A 145 17.04 -18.54 -2.74
N HIS A 146 17.53 -17.55 -2.00
CA HIS A 146 17.99 -16.29 -2.53
C HIS A 146 19.51 -16.16 -2.48
N GLU A 147 20.10 -15.85 -3.64
CA GLU A 147 21.55 -15.70 -3.85
C GLU A 147 22.41 -16.93 -3.59
N TRP A 148 23.62 -16.88 -4.15
CA TRP A 148 24.59 -17.98 -4.09
C TRP A 148 24.96 -18.40 -2.65
N GLN A 149 24.94 -17.49 -1.67
CA GLN A 149 25.23 -17.82 -0.27
C GLN A 149 24.19 -18.78 0.34
N ALA A 150 22.91 -18.68 -0.04
CA ALA A 150 21.90 -19.65 0.38
C ALA A 150 21.77 -20.83 -0.61
N GLY A 151 22.17 -20.61 -1.87
CA GLY A 151 21.99 -21.57 -2.96
C GLY A 151 22.80 -22.87 -2.84
N LEU A 152 23.81 -22.95 -1.95
CA LEU A 152 24.63 -24.17 -1.79
C LEU A 152 23.83 -25.40 -1.36
N ALA A 153 22.70 -25.22 -0.65
CA ALA A 153 21.84 -26.33 -0.24
C ALA A 153 21.16 -27.03 -1.45
N ILE A 154 20.94 -26.32 -2.55
CA ILE A 154 20.23 -26.82 -3.74
C ILE A 154 20.93 -28.04 -4.37
N PRO A 155 22.22 -27.99 -4.74
CA PRO A 155 22.91 -29.16 -5.29
C PRO A 155 22.93 -30.33 -4.31
N LEU A 156 22.97 -30.08 -2.99
CA LEU A 156 22.88 -31.14 -1.98
C LEU A 156 21.50 -31.80 -1.98
N CYS A 157 20.41 -31.01 -1.98
CA CYS A 157 19.05 -31.52 -2.05
C CYS A 157 18.84 -32.38 -3.31
N ARG A 158 19.28 -31.89 -4.47
CA ARG A 158 19.13 -32.61 -5.74
C ARG A 158 19.94 -33.91 -5.78
N LYS A 159 21.21 -33.89 -5.35
CA LYS A 159 22.07 -35.09 -5.38
C LYS A 159 21.68 -36.14 -4.35
N ARG A 160 21.13 -35.72 -3.21
CA ARG A 160 20.67 -36.63 -2.14
C ARG A 160 19.22 -37.07 -2.33
N HIS A 161 18.56 -36.64 -3.40
CA HIS A 161 17.15 -36.93 -3.68
C HIS A 161 16.24 -36.59 -2.49
N ILE A 162 16.49 -35.44 -1.87
CA ILE A 162 15.61 -34.93 -0.81
C ILE A 162 14.29 -34.55 -1.48
N ASP A 163 13.17 -35.05 -0.93
CA ASP A 163 11.81 -34.82 -1.43
C ASP A 163 11.32 -33.40 -1.09
N VAL A 164 12.01 -32.40 -1.65
CA VAL A 164 11.69 -30.98 -1.60
C VAL A 164 11.75 -30.40 -3.01
N THR A 165 10.86 -29.47 -3.29
CA THR A 165 10.86 -28.69 -4.52
C THR A 165 11.71 -27.43 -4.33
N THR A 166 12.59 -27.11 -5.26
CA THR A 166 13.57 -26.01 -5.12
C THR A 166 13.37 -24.86 -6.11
N VAL A 167 13.35 -23.63 -5.60
CA VAL A 167 13.38 -22.39 -6.39
C VAL A 167 14.66 -21.63 -6.07
N PHE A 168 15.39 -21.17 -7.09
CA PHE A 168 16.56 -20.32 -6.91
C PHE A 168 16.34 -18.96 -7.57
N THR A 169 16.51 -17.89 -6.80
CA THR A 169 16.49 -16.52 -7.31
C THR A 169 17.86 -15.87 -7.10
N THR A 170 18.54 -15.55 -8.20
CA THR A 170 19.72 -14.66 -8.16
C THR A 170 19.26 -13.21 -8.36
N HIS A 171 19.67 -12.33 -7.46
CA HIS A 171 19.38 -10.90 -7.55
C HIS A 171 20.43 -10.18 -8.39
N ALA A 172 21.63 -10.75 -8.53
CA ALA A 172 22.69 -10.28 -9.42
C ALA A 172 23.68 -11.42 -9.66
N THR A 173 24.31 -11.50 -10.83
CA THR A 173 25.41 -12.47 -10.97
C THR A 173 26.70 -11.94 -10.35
N LEU A 174 27.49 -12.85 -9.76
CA LEU A 174 28.82 -12.49 -9.23
C LEU A 174 29.68 -11.86 -10.33
N LEU A 175 29.84 -12.56 -11.46
CA LEU A 175 30.69 -12.10 -12.55
C LEU A 175 30.26 -10.74 -13.11
N GLY A 176 28.97 -10.47 -13.25
CA GLY A 176 28.49 -9.19 -13.77
C GLY A 176 28.89 -8.00 -12.90
N ARG A 177 28.78 -8.12 -11.57
CA ARG A 177 29.24 -7.07 -10.64
C ARG A 177 30.72 -6.75 -10.81
N TYR A 178 31.56 -7.78 -10.91
CA TYR A 178 33.01 -7.58 -11.04
C TYR A 178 33.44 -7.13 -12.44
N LEU A 179 32.77 -7.60 -13.50
CA LEU A 179 33.07 -7.20 -14.87
C LEU A 179 32.70 -5.73 -15.09
N CYS A 180 31.52 -5.29 -14.66
CA CYS A 180 31.09 -3.89 -14.82
C CYS A 180 31.98 -2.89 -14.07
N ALA A 181 32.57 -3.30 -12.93
CA ALA A 181 33.55 -2.48 -12.23
C ALA A 181 34.87 -2.31 -13.03
N GLY A 182 35.18 -3.23 -13.94
CA GLY A 182 36.47 -3.35 -14.64
C GLY A 182 36.68 -2.49 -15.88
N SER A 183 35.83 -1.48 -16.15
CA SER A 183 35.90 -0.64 -17.37
C SER A 183 35.74 -1.39 -18.70
N VAL A 184 35.20 -2.60 -18.69
CA VAL A 184 34.93 -3.36 -19.93
C VAL A 184 33.55 -3.00 -20.46
N ASP A 185 33.40 -3.06 -21.78
CA ASP A 185 32.07 -3.02 -22.39
C ASP A 185 31.36 -4.36 -22.13
N PHE A 186 30.56 -4.39 -21.07
CA PHE A 186 29.99 -5.62 -20.52
C PHE A 186 28.85 -6.16 -21.36
N TYR A 187 27.77 -5.39 -21.55
CA TYR A 187 26.53 -5.89 -22.14
C TYR A 187 26.65 -6.25 -23.62
N ASN A 188 27.57 -5.62 -24.36
CA ASN A 188 27.79 -5.93 -25.78
C ASN A 188 28.68 -7.16 -25.98
N ASN A 189 29.46 -7.56 -24.97
CA ASN A 189 30.41 -8.67 -25.06
C ASN A 189 30.05 -9.87 -24.18
N LEU A 190 28.83 -9.91 -23.63
CA LEU A 190 28.37 -10.95 -22.70
C LEU A 190 28.61 -12.38 -23.22
N GLN A 191 28.40 -12.61 -24.51
CA GLN A 191 28.57 -13.92 -25.15
C GLN A 191 30.04 -14.35 -25.32
N TYR A 192 30.97 -13.40 -25.33
CA TYR A 192 32.39 -13.67 -25.60
C TYR A 192 33.24 -13.88 -24.34
N PHE A 193 32.67 -13.67 -23.15
CA PHE A 193 33.41 -13.88 -21.92
C PHE A 193 33.62 -15.37 -21.63
N ASP A 194 34.89 -15.75 -21.46
CA ASP A 194 35.26 -16.98 -20.79
C ASP A 194 35.02 -16.82 -19.28
N VAL A 195 33.90 -17.36 -18.82
CA VAL A 195 33.42 -17.26 -17.44
C VAL A 195 34.40 -17.87 -16.43
N ASP A 196 35.08 -18.97 -16.80
CA ASP A 196 35.98 -19.67 -15.90
C ASP A 196 37.30 -18.89 -15.77
N HIS A 197 37.83 -18.39 -16.89
CA HIS A 197 38.99 -17.51 -16.90
C HIS A 197 38.73 -16.21 -16.14
N GLU A 198 37.60 -15.53 -16.39
CA GLU A 198 37.29 -14.26 -15.75
C GLU A 198 37.04 -14.42 -14.23
N ALA A 199 36.43 -15.52 -13.80
CA ALA A 199 36.24 -15.82 -12.38
C ALA A 199 37.57 -16.22 -11.70
N GLY A 200 38.42 -16.98 -12.38
CA GLY A 200 39.76 -17.35 -11.92
C GLY A 200 40.68 -16.14 -11.76
N LYS A 201 40.72 -15.25 -12.76
CA LYS A 201 41.51 -14.00 -12.75
C LYS A 201 41.18 -13.10 -11.55
N ARG A 202 39.94 -13.15 -11.06
CA ARG A 202 39.46 -12.34 -9.93
C ARG A 202 39.47 -13.09 -8.60
N GLY A 203 39.89 -14.35 -8.59
CA GLY A 203 39.92 -15.18 -7.38
C GLY A 203 38.54 -15.50 -6.82
N ILE A 204 37.49 -15.50 -7.66
CA ILE A 204 36.10 -15.78 -7.26
C ILE A 204 35.55 -17.08 -7.87
N TYR A 205 36.40 -17.88 -8.51
CA TYR A 205 36.01 -19.10 -9.21
C TYR A 205 35.17 -20.05 -8.35
N HIS A 206 35.59 -20.30 -7.11
CA HIS A 206 34.84 -21.15 -6.18
C HIS A 206 33.44 -20.62 -5.85
N ARG A 207 33.27 -19.30 -5.71
CA ARG A 207 31.96 -18.67 -5.46
C ARG A 207 31.07 -18.73 -6.69
N TYR A 208 31.65 -18.48 -7.87
CA TYR A 208 30.98 -18.65 -9.16
C TYR A 208 30.49 -20.09 -9.38
N CYS A 209 31.29 -21.10 -9.01
CA CYS A 209 30.87 -22.50 -9.08
C CYS A 209 29.64 -22.78 -8.20
N ILE A 210 29.56 -22.18 -7.01
CA ILE A 210 28.38 -22.31 -6.14
C ILE A 210 27.16 -21.67 -6.80
N GLU A 211 27.28 -20.44 -7.29
CA GLU A 211 26.19 -19.71 -7.96
C GLU A 211 25.67 -20.48 -9.18
N ARG A 212 26.58 -20.93 -10.06
CA ARG A 212 26.25 -21.73 -11.24
C ARG A 212 25.65 -23.08 -10.86
N SER A 213 26.21 -23.77 -9.87
CA SER A 213 25.66 -25.06 -9.42
C SER A 213 24.26 -24.90 -8.84
N ALA A 214 24.00 -23.85 -8.05
CA ALA A 214 22.67 -23.54 -7.54
C ALA A 214 21.67 -23.28 -8.68
N ALA A 215 22.06 -22.45 -9.66
CA ALA A 215 21.25 -22.17 -10.83
C ALA A 215 20.92 -23.44 -11.63
N HIS A 216 21.87 -24.33 -11.88
CA HIS A 216 21.63 -25.57 -12.63
C HIS A 216 20.88 -26.62 -11.82
N CYS A 217 21.11 -26.69 -10.50
CA CYS A 217 20.51 -27.68 -9.62
C CYS A 217 19.12 -27.31 -9.06
N ALA A 218 18.60 -26.11 -9.33
CA ALA A 218 17.25 -25.73 -8.90
C ALA A 218 16.18 -26.29 -9.85
N ASP A 219 14.99 -26.61 -9.34
CA ASP A 219 13.87 -27.03 -10.20
C ASP A 219 13.37 -25.85 -11.01
N VAL A 220 13.29 -24.68 -10.39
CA VAL A 220 12.98 -23.40 -11.03
C VAL A 220 14.09 -22.38 -10.74
N PHE A 221 14.59 -21.73 -11.78
CA PHE A 221 15.60 -20.68 -11.70
C PHE A 221 14.99 -19.35 -12.13
N THR A 222 15.14 -18.30 -11.33
CA THR A 222 14.59 -16.98 -11.59
C THR A 222 15.61 -15.87 -11.33
N THR A 223 15.36 -14.70 -11.93
CA THR A 223 16.12 -13.46 -11.70
C THR A 223 15.16 -12.33 -11.38
N VAL A 224 15.67 -11.17 -10.95
CA VAL A 224 14.82 -10.02 -10.56
C VAL A 224 14.47 -9.07 -11.72
N SER A 225 15.10 -9.21 -12.87
CA SER A 225 14.80 -8.42 -14.07
C SER A 225 15.17 -9.15 -15.35
N HIS A 226 14.63 -8.67 -16.49
CA HIS A 226 14.96 -9.19 -17.82
C HIS A 226 16.42 -8.97 -18.20
N ILE A 227 17.03 -7.86 -17.78
CA ILE A 227 18.46 -7.59 -18.06
C ILE A 227 19.36 -8.57 -17.29
N THR A 228 19.03 -8.85 -16.03
CA THR A 228 19.72 -9.89 -15.23
C THR A 228 19.44 -11.29 -15.76
N ALA A 229 18.27 -11.52 -16.38
CA ALA A 229 17.97 -12.80 -17.02
C ALA A 229 18.88 -13.05 -18.23
N TYR A 230 19.03 -12.03 -19.09
CA TYR A 230 19.95 -12.05 -20.22
C TYR A 230 21.40 -12.28 -19.78
N GLU A 231 21.83 -11.59 -18.73
CA GLU A 231 23.14 -11.81 -18.11
C GLU A 231 23.33 -13.25 -17.61
N SER A 232 22.33 -13.79 -16.89
CA SER A 232 22.39 -15.13 -16.31
C SER A 232 22.43 -16.24 -17.37
N GLU A 233 21.72 -16.07 -18.48
CA GLU A 233 21.78 -16.99 -19.62
C GLU A 233 23.21 -17.17 -20.14
N HIS A 234 23.97 -16.07 -20.23
CA HIS A 234 25.33 -16.08 -20.75
C HIS A 234 26.39 -16.40 -19.68
N LEU A 235 26.24 -15.90 -18.45
CA LEU A 235 27.25 -16.09 -17.39
C LEU A 235 27.04 -17.37 -16.58
N LEU A 236 25.78 -17.71 -16.27
CA LEU A 236 25.43 -18.92 -15.52
C LEU A 236 25.09 -20.10 -16.44
N LYS A 237 25.00 -19.88 -17.76
CA LYS A 237 24.74 -20.91 -18.77
C LYS A 237 23.40 -21.63 -18.56
N ARG A 238 22.42 -20.95 -17.95
CA ARG A 238 21.04 -21.40 -17.81
C ARG A 238 20.13 -20.18 -17.99
N LYS A 239 19.21 -20.25 -18.94
CA LYS A 239 18.15 -19.26 -19.08
C LYS A 239 17.20 -19.36 -17.88
N PRO A 240 16.88 -18.25 -17.18
CA PRO A 240 15.87 -18.29 -16.12
C PRO A 240 14.50 -18.66 -16.67
N ASP A 241 13.75 -19.39 -15.86
CA ASP A 241 12.36 -19.81 -16.11
C ASP A 241 11.37 -18.64 -15.99
N GLY A 242 11.74 -17.59 -15.26
CA GLY A 242 10.92 -16.40 -15.08
C GLY A 242 11.66 -15.26 -14.38
N VAL A 243 11.01 -14.10 -14.36
CA VAL A 243 11.50 -12.89 -13.68
C VAL A 243 10.60 -12.60 -12.48
N LEU A 244 11.21 -12.29 -11.34
CA LEU A 244 10.57 -11.94 -10.08
C LEU A 244 10.91 -10.50 -9.69
N PRO A 245 10.22 -9.49 -10.26
CA PRO A 245 10.48 -8.09 -9.97
C PRO A 245 10.32 -7.80 -8.48
N ASN A 246 11.16 -6.91 -7.93
CA ASN A 246 11.09 -6.58 -6.51
C ASN A 246 10.05 -5.49 -6.25
N GLY A 247 9.03 -5.82 -5.45
CA GLY A 247 8.04 -4.85 -5.00
C GLY A 247 8.43 -4.07 -3.75
N LEU A 248 7.56 -3.15 -3.38
CA LEU A 248 7.59 -2.36 -2.15
C LEU A 248 6.20 -2.41 -1.50
N ASN A 249 6.12 -2.17 -0.19
CA ASN A 249 4.84 -1.98 0.48
C ASN A 249 4.39 -0.54 0.29
N VAL A 250 3.40 -0.31 -0.57
CA VAL A 250 2.93 1.05 -0.88
C VAL A 250 1.96 1.50 0.20
N VAL A 251 2.37 2.50 0.98
CA VAL A 251 1.49 3.16 1.94
C VAL A 251 0.57 4.09 1.17
N LYS A 252 -0.71 3.72 1.06
CA LYS A 252 -1.74 4.59 0.47
C LYS A 252 -2.16 5.64 1.50
N PHE A 253 -2.07 6.91 1.12
CA PHE A 253 -2.61 8.01 1.93
C PHE A 253 -4.14 8.02 1.85
N GLN A 254 -4.81 8.42 2.93
CA GLN A 254 -6.28 8.59 2.92
C GLN A 254 -6.72 9.69 1.95
N ALA A 255 -5.86 10.71 1.74
CA ALA A 255 -6.08 11.78 0.77
C ALA A 255 -5.00 11.76 -0.32
N MET A 256 -5.41 11.62 -1.59
CA MET A 256 -4.50 11.57 -2.76
C MET A 256 -3.61 12.81 -2.92
N HIS A 257 -3.90 13.94 -2.27
CA HIS A 257 -3.07 15.15 -2.34
C HIS A 257 -2.09 15.30 -1.16
N GLU A 258 -2.14 14.40 -0.17
CA GLU A 258 -1.30 14.48 1.02
C GLU A 258 0.19 14.39 0.68
N PHE A 259 0.57 13.55 -0.29
CA PHE A 259 1.96 13.46 -0.73
C PHE A 259 2.49 14.78 -1.33
N GLN A 260 1.62 15.62 -1.91
CA GLN A 260 2.02 16.96 -2.39
C GLN A 260 2.26 17.93 -1.23
N ASN A 261 1.49 17.82 -0.15
CA ASN A 261 1.72 18.61 1.07
C ASN A 261 3.04 18.18 1.73
N LEU A 262 3.31 16.88 1.79
CA LEU A 262 4.58 16.33 2.28
C LEU A 262 5.77 16.80 1.44
N HIS A 263 5.64 16.83 0.10
CA HIS A 263 6.67 17.42 -0.77
C HIS A 263 6.96 18.88 -0.39
N ALA A 264 5.93 19.71 -0.17
CA ALA A 264 6.13 21.11 0.21
C ALA A 264 6.82 21.26 1.57
N ALA A 265 6.41 20.47 2.57
CA ALA A 265 6.99 20.48 3.92
C ALA A 265 8.45 20.02 3.91
N ALA A 266 8.75 18.90 3.26
CA ALA A 266 10.11 18.38 3.13
C ALA A 266 11.02 19.32 2.32
N LYS A 267 10.51 19.89 1.22
CA LYS A 267 11.23 20.88 0.42
C LYS A 267 11.60 22.12 1.25
N ALA A 268 10.75 22.53 2.20
CA ALA A 268 11.06 23.66 3.08
C ALA A 268 12.27 23.38 3.98
N LYS A 269 12.46 22.14 4.45
CA LYS A 269 13.68 21.73 5.18
C LYS A 269 14.92 21.75 4.27
N ILE A 270 14.80 21.31 3.02
CA ILE A 270 15.91 21.41 2.03
C ILE A 270 16.24 22.88 1.73
N HIS A 271 15.22 23.75 1.63
CA HIS A 271 15.42 25.20 1.51
C HIS A 271 16.19 25.76 2.71
N GLU A 272 15.93 25.26 3.92
CA GLU A 272 16.65 25.63 5.13
C GLU A 272 18.14 25.28 5.04
N PHE A 273 18.42 24.01 4.70
CA PHE A 273 19.77 23.56 4.44
C PHE A 273 20.46 24.41 3.37
N ALA A 274 19.79 24.68 2.24
CA ALA A 274 20.36 25.45 1.13
C ALA A 274 20.71 26.89 1.54
N ARG A 275 19.88 27.56 2.35
CA ARG A 275 20.22 28.90 2.89
C ARG A 275 21.48 28.85 3.75
N GLY A 276 21.60 27.84 4.60
CA GLY A 276 22.77 27.65 5.47
C GLY A 276 24.03 27.23 4.70
N HIS A 277 23.91 26.39 3.68
CA HIS A 277 25.05 25.89 2.89
C HIS A 277 25.61 26.97 1.96
N PHE A 278 24.73 27.77 1.36
CA PHE A 278 25.08 28.85 0.43
C PHE A 278 25.17 30.23 1.10
N TYR A 279 25.35 30.30 2.42
CA TYR A 279 25.48 31.58 3.12
C TYR A 279 26.59 32.46 2.53
N GLY A 280 26.33 33.76 2.41
CA GLY A 280 27.23 34.72 1.74
C GLY A 280 27.22 34.67 0.21
N HIS A 281 26.72 33.57 -0.40
CA HIS A 281 26.56 33.37 -1.84
C HIS A 281 25.11 32.98 -2.21
N TYR A 282 24.15 33.38 -1.39
CA TYR A 282 22.73 33.13 -1.61
C TYR A 282 22.18 34.17 -2.60
N ASP A 283 22.52 34.02 -3.87
CA ASP A 283 22.25 34.95 -4.98
C ASP A 283 21.18 34.45 -5.97
N PHE A 284 20.44 33.40 -5.58
CA PHE A 284 19.39 32.78 -6.38
C PHE A 284 18.08 32.62 -5.61
N ASP A 285 16.97 32.58 -6.35
CA ASP A 285 15.63 32.41 -5.78
C ASP A 285 15.29 30.94 -5.55
N LEU A 286 14.93 30.58 -4.32
CA LEU A 286 14.54 29.22 -3.94
C LEU A 286 13.18 28.80 -4.52
N GLU A 287 12.28 29.73 -4.80
CA GLU A 287 11.01 29.40 -5.48
C GLU A 287 11.24 28.99 -6.94
N ASN A 288 12.34 29.47 -7.55
CA ASN A 288 12.80 29.05 -8.87
C ASN A 288 14.05 28.14 -8.81
N THR A 289 14.20 27.39 -7.71
CA THR A 289 15.25 26.37 -7.55
C THR A 289 14.66 24.97 -7.59
N LEU A 290 15.31 24.09 -8.36
CA LEU A 290 14.98 22.66 -8.45
C LEU A 290 16.05 21.82 -7.77
N TYR A 291 15.59 20.76 -7.11
CA TYR A 291 16.43 19.80 -6.39
C TYR A 291 16.50 18.50 -7.17
N MET A 292 17.69 18.16 -7.64
CA MET A 292 17.99 16.88 -8.26
C MET A 292 18.84 16.07 -7.31
N PHE A 293 18.74 14.75 -7.32
CA PHE A 293 19.61 13.93 -6.49
C PHE A 293 19.94 12.59 -7.14
N THR A 294 21.10 12.06 -6.78
CA THR A 294 21.45 10.65 -6.94
C THR A 294 21.80 10.09 -5.57
N ALA A 295 21.43 8.83 -5.31
CA ALA A 295 21.63 8.20 -4.02
C ALA A 295 21.90 6.70 -4.19
N GLY A 296 22.68 6.12 -3.27
CA GLY A 296 22.89 4.68 -3.22
C GLY A 296 24.21 4.31 -2.59
N ARG A 297 24.62 3.05 -2.79
CA ARG A 297 25.97 2.59 -2.44
C ARG A 297 27.01 3.36 -3.24
N TYR A 298 28.19 3.54 -2.66
CA TYR A 298 29.29 4.20 -3.33
C TYR A 298 29.91 3.29 -4.40
N GLU A 299 29.26 3.26 -5.56
CA GLU A 299 29.72 2.56 -6.77
C GLU A 299 29.76 3.56 -7.94
N TYR A 300 30.86 4.31 -8.04
CA TYR A 300 31.00 5.47 -8.93
C TYR A 300 30.53 5.24 -10.38
N ARG A 301 30.93 4.12 -11.00
CA ARG A 301 30.55 3.78 -12.39
C ARG A 301 29.25 3.00 -12.49
N ASN A 302 29.04 1.99 -11.64
CA ASN A 302 27.83 1.16 -11.72
C ASN A 302 26.57 1.98 -11.49
N LYS A 303 26.60 2.95 -10.56
CA LYS A 303 25.50 3.89 -10.32
C LYS A 303 25.47 5.09 -11.27
N GLY A 304 26.43 5.17 -12.20
CA GLY A 304 26.49 6.20 -13.23
C GLY A 304 26.78 7.61 -12.71
N VAL A 305 27.48 7.74 -11.58
CA VAL A 305 27.77 9.05 -10.96
C VAL A 305 28.69 9.89 -11.85
N ASP A 306 29.60 9.21 -12.55
CA ASP A 306 30.41 9.78 -13.63
C ASP A 306 29.55 10.49 -14.68
N MET A 307 28.54 9.79 -15.21
CA MET A 307 27.61 10.30 -16.22
C MET A 307 26.74 11.42 -15.66
N PHE A 308 26.27 11.27 -14.41
CA PHE A 308 25.48 12.30 -13.74
C PHE A 308 26.24 13.63 -13.63
N ILE A 309 27.47 13.62 -13.11
CA ILE A 309 28.26 14.85 -12.94
C ILE A 309 28.61 15.48 -14.29
N GLU A 310 28.95 14.68 -15.29
CA GLU A 310 29.22 15.17 -16.65
C GLU A 310 27.98 15.82 -17.28
N SER A 311 26.81 15.17 -17.18
CA SER A 311 25.56 15.73 -17.69
C SER A 311 25.11 16.98 -16.94
N LEU A 312 25.42 17.13 -15.64
CA LEU A 312 25.18 18.35 -14.85
C LEU A 312 26.05 19.52 -15.35
N ALA A 313 27.30 19.28 -15.72
CA ALA A 313 28.17 20.32 -16.27
C ALA A 313 27.67 20.82 -17.63
N ARG A 314 27.21 19.91 -18.49
CA ARG A 314 26.56 20.25 -19.77
C ARG A 314 25.24 20.98 -19.56
N LEU A 315 24.45 20.57 -18.57
CA LEU A 315 23.23 21.26 -18.17
C LEU A 315 23.53 22.70 -17.72
N ASN A 316 24.58 22.90 -16.92
CA ASN A 316 25.02 24.23 -16.49
C ASN A 316 25.33 25.13 -17.70
N PHE A 317 26.09 24.62 -18.67
CA PHE A 317 26.38 25.34 -19.91
C PHE A 317 25.10 25.70 -20.68
N ARG A 318 24.18 24.76 -20.87
CA ARG A 318 22.92 25.00 -21.59
C ARG A 318 22.03 26.03 -20.89
N LEU A 319 21.91 25.98 -19.57
CA LEU A 319 21.13 26.94 -18.79
C LEU A 319 21.73 28.35 -18.81
N LYS A 320 23.07 28.46 -18.77
CA LYS A 320 23.78 29.73 -18.96
C LYS A 320 23.52 30.31 -20.36
N LYS A 321 23.72 29.48 -21.40
CA LYS A 321 23.55 29.87 -22.80
C LYS A 321 22.12 30.28 -23.13
N SER A 322 21.11 29.60 -22.57
CA SER A 322 19.71 29.93 -22.77
C SER A 322 19.23 31.12 -21.93
N GLY A 323 20.08 31.71 -21.07
CA GLY A 323 19.69 32.77 -20.14
C GLY A 323 18.63 32.32 -19.12
N SER A 324 18.60 31.04 -18.74
CA SER A 324 17.59 30.52 -17.82
C SER A 324 17.72 31.17 -16.45
N LYS A 325 16.58 31.53 -15.84
CA LYS A 325 16.49 32.05 -14.47
C LYS A 325 16.38 30.94 -13.43
N THR A 326 16.26 29.68 -13.84
CA THR A 326 16.11 28.52 -12.94
C THR A 326 17.47 28.08 -12.42
N THR A 327 17.54 27.77 -11.13
CA THR A 327 18.73 27.20 -10.48
C THR A 327 18.49 25.73 -10.18
N VAL A 328 19.49 24.88 -10.38
CA VAL A 328 19.45 23.48 -9.98
C VAL A 328 20.45 23.28 -8.86
N VAL A 329 20.05 22.63 -7.78
CA VAL A 329 20.95 22.14 -6.74
C VAL A 329 20.91 20.61 -6.79
N ALA A 330 22.03 20.01 -7.18
CA ALA A 330 22.19 18.58 -7.36
C ALA A 330 22.88 17.95 -6.16
N PHE A 331 22.22 16.99 -5.52
CA PHE A 331 22.73 16.25 -4.38
C PHE A 331 23.31 14.90 -4.81
N ILE A 332 24.42 14.51 -4.18
CA ILE A 332 25.01 13.18 -4.31
C ILE A 332 25.04 12.57 -2.91
N ILE A 333 24.21 11.57 -2.64
CA ILE A 333 24.10 10.91 -1.33
C ILE A 333 24.71 9.52 -1.42
N MET A 334 26.01 9.41 -1.15
CA MET A 334 26.75 8.15 -1.27
C MET A 334 27.77 8.01 -0.13
N PRO A 335 27.57 7.09 0.81
CA PRO A 335 28.44 6.93 1.99
C PRO A 335 29.89 6.65 1.60
N ALA A 336 30.82 7.44 2.14
CA ALA A 336 32.25 7.30 1.94
C ALA A 336 33.01 7.33 3.26
N ALA A 337 34.30 7.00 3.24
CA ALA A 337 35.17 7.18 4.40
C ALA A 337 35.39 8.68 4.68
N THR A 338 34.99 9.14 5.87
CA THR A 338 35.06 10.56 6.26
C THR A 338 35.55 10.76 7.69
N HIS A 339 36.01 11.99 7.99
CA HIS A 339 36.38 12.49 9.30
C HIS A 339 35.40 13.58 9.75
N SER A 340 34.15 13.18 9.99
CA SER A 340 33.06 14.06 10.42
C SER A 340 32.81 15.24 9.46
N TYR A 341 31.97 16.18 9.90
CA TYR A 341 31.53 17.33 9.11
C TYR A 341 32.62 18.40 8.96
N THR A 342 32.57 19.15 7.87
CA THR A 342 33.39 20.35 7.71
C THR A 342 32.94 21.44 8.69
N ILE A 343 33.90 22.24 9.19
CA ILE A 343 33.61 23.40 10.04
C ILE A 343 32.71 24.40 9.28
N ASP A 344 32.94 24.55 7.97
CA ASP A 344 32.16 25.44 7.11
C ASP A 344 30.67 25.06 7.04
N ALA A 345 30.36 23.77 6.93
CA ALA A 345 28.98 23.31 6.86
C ALA A 345 28.24 23.53 8.19
N LEU A 346 28.89 23.21 9.32
CA LEU A 346 28.33 23.45 10.65
C LEU A 346 28.14 24.95 10.94
N LYS A 347 29.15 25.76 10.61
CA LYS A 347 29.10 27.21 10.77
C LYS A 347 27.96 27.81 9.96
N GLY A 348 27.79 27.38 8.70
CA GLY A 348 26.74 27.86 7.81
C GLY A 348 25.34 27.72 8.41
N GLN A 349 25.01 26.53 8.93
CA GLN A 349 23.72 26.31 9.59
C GLN A 349 23.55 27.10 10.89
N ALA A 350 24.63 27.22 11.69
CA ALA A 350 24.59 27.96 12.93
C ALA A 350 24.34 29.47 12.71
N VAL A 351 25.01 30.10 11.74
CA VAL A 351 24.83 31.54 11.48
C VAL A 351 23.44 31.85 10.92
N THR A 352 22.89 30.97 10.08
CA THR A 352 21.53 31.15 9.55
C THR A 352 20.46 30.91 10.61
N LYS A 353 20.67 29.95 11.52
CA LYS A 353 19.78 29.72 12.65
C LYS A 353 19.74 30.94 13.57
N GLN A 354 20.90 31.48 13.95
CA GLN A 354 20.98 32.70 14.76
C GLN A 354 20.30 33.90 14.10
N LEU A 355 20.44 34.06 12.78
CA LEU A 355 19.72 35.10 12.04
C LEU A 355 18.20 34.88 12.14
N ARG A 356 17.71 33.66 11.93
CA ARG A 356 16.28 33.35 12.02
C ARG A 356 15.74 33.65 13.42
N ASP A 357 16.39 33.15 14.46
CA ASP A 357 15.97 33.35 15.85
C ASP A 357 15.87 34.85 16.17
N THR A 358 16.85 35.64 15.71
CA THR A 358 16.85 37.11 15.83
C THR A 358 15.68 37.75 15.08
N VAL A 359 15.39 37.32 13.85
CA VAL A 359 14.28 37.85 13.05
C VAL A 359 12.93 37.50 13.71
N THR A 360 12.78 36.30 14.26
CA THR A 360 11.56 35.89 14.98
C THR A 360 11.36 36.74 16.24
N GLU A 361 12.42 37.03 17.00
CA GLU A 361 12.34 37.94 18.15
C GLU A 361 11.88 39.34 17.72
N ILE A 362 12.46 39.88 16.65
CA ILE A 362 12.08 41.19 16.10
C ILE A 362 10.63 41.17 15.59
N GLN A 363 10.19 40.10 14.92
CA GLN A 363 8.80 39.93 14.47
C GLN A 363 7.81 39.96 15.63
N ASN A 364 8.12 39.28 16.74
CA ASN A 364 7.27 39.30 17.93
C ASN A 364 7.19 40.71 18.53
N LYS A 365 8.31 41.45 18.59
CA LYS A 365 8.33 42.86 19.03
C LYS A 365 7.52 43.77 18.12
N ILE A 366 7.67 43.62 16.79
CA ILE A 366 6.87 44.35 15.79
C ILE A 366 5.38 44.05 15.96
N GLY A 367 5.02 42.78 16.13
CA GLY A 367 3.63 42.35 16.33
C GLY A 367 3.01 43.00 17.57
N ALA A 368 3.74 43.05 18.69
CA ALA A 368 3.30 43.72 19.91
C ALA A 368 3.11 45.23 19.72
N ARG A 369 4.08 45.93 19.11
CA ARG A 369 3.99 47.37 18.81
C ARG A 369 2.83 47.68 17.88
N LEU A 370 2.63 46.86 16.84
CA LEU A 370 1.52 46.99 15.90
C LEU A 370 0.16 46.81 16.58
N PHE A 371 0.04 45.81 17.46
CA PHE A 371 -1.18 45.56 18.22
C PHE A 371 -1.51 46.72 19.17
N ASP A 372 -0.52 47.20 19.93
CA ASP A 372 -0.68 48.32 20.85
C ASP A 372 -1.10 49.60 20.11
N HIS A 373 -0.48 49.87 18.97
CA HIS A 373 -0.79 51.05 18.16
C HIS A 373 -2.20 50.97 17.56
N ALA A 374 -2.60 49.79 17.08
CA ALA A 374 -3.95 49.55 16.57
C ALA A 374 -5.03 49.71 17.67
N MET A 375 -4.76 49.20 18.88
CA MET A 375 -5.69 49.32 20.02
C MET A 375 -5.83 50.74 20.56
N ARG A 376 -4.80 51.58 20.41
CA ARG A 376 -4.81 52.99 20.84
C ARG A 376 -5.46 53.93 19.82
N SER A 377 -5.84 53.43 18.64
CA SER A 377 -6.43 54.22 17.58
C SER A 377 -7.95 54.32 17.74
N ASN A 378 -8.43 55.45 18.25
CA ASN A 378 -9.86 55.65 18.58
C ASN A 378 -10.69 56.23 17.40
N GLY A 379 -10.28 55.98 16.15
CA GLY A 379 -11.03 56.38 14.95
C GLY A 379 -10.96 57.87 14.55
N GLU A 380 -10.77 58.81 15.49
CA GLU A 380 -10.74 60.25 15.18
C GLU A 380 -9.33 60.86 15.10
N HIS A 381 -8.31 60.24 15.71
CA HIS A 381 -6.91 60.74 15.75
C HIS A 381 -5.80 59.67 15.68
N GLY A 382 -6.09 58.45 15.21
CA GLY A 382 -5.07 57.39 15.11
C GLY A 382 -4.39 57.33 13.75
N THR A 383 -3.12 57.76 13.66
CA THR A 383 -2.28 57.55 12.46
C THR A 383 -1.83 56.09 12.41
N LEU A 384 -1.78 55.47 11.22
CA LEU A 384 -1.15 54.15 11.05
C LEU A 384 0.33 54.22 11.50
N PRO A 385 0.87 53.14 12.12
CA PRO A 385 2.25 53.13 12.57
C PRO A 385 3.21 53.23 11.39
N THR A 386 4.25 54.04 11.52
CA THR A 386 5.30 54.18 10.50
C THR A 386 6.33 53.04 10.63
N PRO A 387 7.15 52.78 9.60
CA PRO A 387 8.22 51.79 9.69
C PRO A 387 9.22 52.04 10.85
N GLU A 388 9.39 53.30 11.24
CA GLU A 388 10.27 53.72 12.34
C GLU A 388 9.67 53.38 13.72
N ASP A 389 8.34 53.43 13.85
CA ASP A 389 7.62 53.03 15.07
C ASP A 389 7.66 51.51 15.28
N LEU A 390 7.74 50.75 14.18
CA LEU A 390 7.73 49.29 14.23
C LEU A 390 9.13 48.70 14.45
N LEU A 391 10.18 49.27 13.85
CA LEU A 391 11.55 48.74 13.91
C LEU A 391 12.49 49.71 14.65
N SER A 392 12.80 49.38 15.91
CA SER A 392 13.68 50.18 16.77
C SER A 392 15.16 50.14 16.32
N ASP A 393 15.95 51.12 16.74
CA ASP A 393 17.38 51.15 16.42
C ASP A 393 18.17 50.01 17.07
N GLU A 394 17.74 49.51 18.23
CA GLU A 394 18.30 48.31 18.85
C GLU A 394 18.09 47.08 17.97
N ASP A 395 16.87 46.90 17.44
CA ASP A 395 16.54 45.81 16.52
C ASP A 395 17.38 45.91 15.23
N LYS A 396 17.58 47.12 14.70
CA LYS A 396 18.45 47.37 13.52
C LYS A 396 19.91 47.01 13.81
N VAL A 397 20.45 47.33 14.99
CA VAL A 397 21.83 47.00 15.38
C VAL A 397 22.01 45.49 15.49
N LEU A 398 21.07 44.80 16.13
CA LEU A 398 21.10 43.34 16.28
C LEU A 398 21.03 42.66 14.90
N LEU A 399 20.13 43.10 14.02
CA LEU A 399 20.01 42.58 12.67
C LEU A 399 21.28 42.83 11.84
N LYS A 400 21.85 44.03 11.88
CA LYS A 400 23.13 44.35 11.21
C LYS A 400 24.27 43.45 11.69
N ARG A 401 24.35 43.16 12.99
CA ARG A 401 25.35 42.24 13.55
C ARG A 401 25.21 40.82 12.98
N ARG A 402 23.98 40.32 12.85
CA ARG A 402 23.72 39.00 12.22
C ARG A 402 24.05 38.99 10.73
N ILE A 403 23.68 40.04 10.00
CA ILE A 403 24.03 40.19 8.58
C ILE A 403 25.54 40.20 8.37
N PHE A 404 26.29 40.90 9.23
CA PHE A 404 27.75 40.92 9.14
C PHE A 404 28.38 39.53 9.29
N ALA A 405 27.81 38.67 10.15
CA ALA A 405 28.28 37.30 10.34
C ALA A 405 28.05 36.37 9.13
N LEU A 406 27.18 36.76 8.19
CA LEU A 406 26.92 36.00 6.96
C LEU A 406 27.94 36.24 5.84
N LYS A 407 28.88 37.18 6.03
CA LYS A 407 29.92 37.43 5.04
C LYS A 407 30.85 36.22 4.91
N ARG A 408 31.08 35.79 3.67
CA ARG A 408 31.95 34.67 3.31
C ARG A 408 32.80 35.07 2.10
N ASN A 409 34.10 34.75 2.13
CA ASN A 409 35.02 35.03 1.02
C ASN A 409 35.28 33.80 0.13
N ALA A 410 35.15 32.60 0.68
CA ALA A 410 35.32 31.35 -0.05
C ALA A 410 34.00 30.92 -0.72
N LEU A 411 34.08 30.23 -1.86
CA LEU A 411 32.90 29.66 -2.50
C LEU A 411 32.20 28.63 -1.58
N PRO A 412 30.88 28.39 -1.77
CA PRO A 412 30.15 27.33 -1.08
C PRO A 412 30.79 25.97 -1.36
N PRO A 413 31.03 25.13 -0.33
CA PRO A 413 31.76 23.89 -0.49
C PRO A 413 30.95 22.90 -1.32
N VAL A 414 31.63 22.07 -2.11
CA VAL A 414 31.00 21.00 -2.90
C VAL A 414 30.74 19.74 -2.08
N THR A 415 31.40 19.57 -0.92
CA THR A 415 31.19 18.47 0.02
C THR A 415 30.83 18.99 1.41
N THR A 416 30.02 18.24 2.17
CA THR A 416 29.64 18.57 3.54
C THR A 416 30.61 18.02 4.61
N HIS A 417 31.43 17.02 4.27
CA HIS A 417 32.31 16.31 5.19
C HIS A 417 33.78 16.46 4.83
N ASN A 418 34.66 16.22 5.82
CA ASN A 418 36.08 16.04 5.56
C ASN A 418 36.28 14.61 5.05
N MET A 419 36.68 14.44 3.80
CA MET A 419 36.94 13.10 3.24
C MET A 419 38.23 12.51 3.83
N ALA A 420 38.26 11.20 4.06
CA ALA A 420 39.49 10.51 4.49
C ALA A 420 40.60 10.60 3.41
N GLU A 421 40.22 10.40 2.15
CA GLU A 421 41.12 10.51 0.98
C GLU A 421 40.55 11.44 -0.09
N ASP A 422 40.48 12.73 0.22
CA ASP A 422 39.89 13.76 -0.64
C ASP A 422 40.48 13.84 -2.07
N ALA A 423 41.79 13.64 -2.21
CA ALA A 423 42.50 13.74 -3.49
C ALA A 423 42.32 12.50 -4.38
N ALA A 424 42.03 11.34 -3.79
CA ALA A 424 41.81 10.09 -4.53
C ALA A 424 40.31 9.86 -4.85
N ASP A 425 39.42 10.57 -4.16
CA ASP A 425 37.98 10.41 -4.31
C ASP A 425 37.49 10.68 -5.75
N PRO A 426 36.87 9.69 -6.43
CA PRO A 426 36.48 9.81 -7.83
C PRO A 426 35.35 10.82 -8.06
N ILE A 427 34.43 10.99 -7.10
CA ILE A 427 33.33 11.95 -7.20
C ILE A 427 33.87 13.37 -7.16
N LEU A 428 34.71 13.68 -6.17
CA LEU A 428 35.34 14.99 -6.03
C LEU A 428 36.27 15.32 -7.19
N ASN A 429 37.08 14.35 -7.63
CA ASN A 429 37.94 14.54 -8.79
C ASN A 429 37.15 14.82 -10.07
N GLN A 430 36.01 14.15 -10.26
CA GLN A 430 35.12 14.42 -11.37
C GLN A 430 34.52 15.83 -11.29
N ILE A 431 34.04 16.25 -10.12
CA ILE A 431 33.52 17.62 -9.89
C ILE A 431 34.58 18.68 -10.21
N ARG A 432 35.83 18.45 -9.77
CA ARG A 432 36.98 19.33 -10.08
C ARG A 432 37.27 19.37 -11.57
N ARG A 433 37.27 18.21 -12.24
CA ARG A 433 37.52 18.08 -13.68
C ARG A 433 36.51 18.89 -14.50
N VAL A 434 35.23 18.82 -14.15
CA VAL A 434 34.16 19.56 -14.85
C VAL A 434 33.94 20.99 -14.34
N GLN A 435 34.72 21.42 -13.34
CA GLN A 435 34.74 22.76 -12.77
C GLN A 435 33.40 23.26 -12.19
N LEU A 436 32.62 22.37 -11.56
CA LEU A 436 31.39 22.74 -10.86
C LEU A 436 31.68 23.11 -9.40
N PHE A 437 32.16 24.34 -9.17
CA PHE A 437 32.61 24.82 -7.85
C PHE A 437 31.59 25.69 -7.10
N ASN A 438 30.32 25.64 -7.49
CA ASN A 438 29.25 26.46 -6.91
C ASN A 438 29.49 27.98 -7.04
N ALA A 439 30.15 28.42 -8.12
CA ALA A 439 30.35 29.85 -8.37
C ALA A 439 29.00 30.56 -8.56
N SER A 440 28.93 31.86 -8.28
CA SER A 440 27.71 32.67 -8.48
C SER A 440 27.15 32.58 -9.90
N SER A 441 28.02 32.48 -10.91
CA SER A 441 27.61 32.34 -12.31
C SER A 441 27.01 30.97 -12.63
N ASP A 442 27.28 29.93 -11.84
CA ASP A 442 26.77 28.58 -12.08
C ASP A 442 25.26 28.50 -11.86
N ARG A 443 24.54 27.99 -12.86
CA ARG A 443 23.10 27.69 -12.77
C ARG A 443 22.84 26.34 -12.12
N VAL A 444 23.83 25.45 -12.13
CA VAL A 444 23.79 24.15 -11.46
C VAL A 444 24.80 24.18 -10.32
N LYS A 445 24.33 23.94 -9.11
CA LYS A 445 25.13 23.79 -7.89
C LYS A 445 25.22 22.31 -7.52
N VAL A 446 26.31 21.89 -6.89
CA VAL A 446 26.55 20.50 -6.48
C VAL A 446 26.80 20.44 -4.96
N VAL A 447 26.18 19.46 -4.32
CA VAL A 447 26.36 19.13 -2.91
C VAL A 447 26.57 17.62 -2.77
N PHE A 448 27.80 17.22 -2.51
CA PHE A 448 28.16 15.86 -2.14
C PHE A 448 28.00 15.67 -0.63
N HIS A 449 27.11 14.76 -0.24
CA HIS A 449 26.88 14.36 1.13
C HIS A 449 27.33 12.89 1.29
N PRO A 450 28.60 12.66 1.70
CA PRO A 450 29.22 11.34 1.76
C PRO A 450 28.81 10.48 2.98
N ASP A 451 27.55 10.54 3.40
CA ASP A 451 27.02 9.79 4.54
C ASP A 451 25.54 9.43 4.30
N PHE A 452 24.98 8.54 5.12
CA PHE A 452 23.54 8.29 5.10
C PHE A 452 22.76 9.46 5.73
N LEU A 453 21.59 9.74 5.18
CA LEU A 453 20.68 10.74 5.73
C LEU A 453 19.99 10.20 6.98
N ASN A 454 19.93 11.05 8.01
CA ASN A 454 19.33 10.77 9.29
C ASN A 454 18.74 12.06 9.86
N SER A 455 17.55 12.00 10.42
CA SER A 455 16.88 13.11 11.12
C SER A 455 17.73 13.76 12.22
N ASN A 456 18.66 13.02 12.82
CA ASN A 456 19.57 13.52 13.85
C ASN A 456 20.79 14.30 13.31
N ASN A 457 20.98 14.35 11.99
CA ASN A 457 22.13 15.04 11.40
C ASN A 457 22.04 16.56 11.62
N PRO A 458 23.11 17.22 12.12
CA PRO A 458 23.06 18.63 12.49
C PRO A 458 23.00 19.59 11.28
N ILE A 459 23.31 19.10 10.08
CA ILE A 459 23.35 19.91 8.86
C ILE A 459 22.08 19.74 8.03
N LEU A 460 21.71 18.48 7.78
CA LEU A 460 20.54 18.11 6.98
C LEU A 460 19.74 17.09 7.79
N GLY A 461 18.99 17.59 8.79
CA GLY A 461 18.22 16.79 9.74
C GLY A 461 16.93 16.26 9.13
N MET A 462 17.06 15.28 8.25
CA MET A 462 15.95 14.57 7.62
C MET A 462 16.35 13.13 7.30
N ASP A 463 15.38 12.23 7.37
CA ASP A 463 15.55 10.86 6.90
C ASP A 463 15.51 10.81 5.36
N TYR A 464 16.04 9.72 4.81
CA TYR A 464 16.17 9.54 3.36
C TYR A 464 14.82 9.69 2.63
N GLU A 465 13.73 9.10 3.13
CA GLU A 465 12.43 9.23 2.46
C GLU A 465 11.88 10.66 2.47
N GLU A 466 12.11 11.41 3.55
CA GLU A 466 11.71 12.81 3.64
C GLU A 466 12.51 13.64 2.63
N PHE A 467 13.82 13.40 2.52
CA PHE A 467 14.67 14.03 1.53
C PHE A 467 14.21 13.76 0.09
N VAL A 468 13.91 12.50 -0.25
CA VAL A 468 13.39 12.13 -1.57
C VAL A 468 12.10 12.90 -1.88
N ARG A 469 11.13 12.91 -0.95
CA ARG A 469 9.87 13.66 -1.09
C ARG A 469 10.11 15.16 -1.30
N GLY A 470 11.11 15.75 -0.65
CA GLY A 470 11.46 17.17 -0.81
C GLY A 470 12.13 17.51 -2.15
N CYS A 471 12.72 16.52 -2.82
CA CYS A 471 13.36 16.70 -4.11
C CYS A 471 12.35 16.83 -5.26
N HIS A 472 12.86 17.21 -6.45
CA HIS A 472 12.04 17.38 -7.66
C HIS A 472 12.25 16.27 -8.68
N LEU A 473 13.46 15.71 -8.75
CA LEU A 473 13.83 14.68 -9.73
C LEU A 473 14.95 13.79 -9.16
N GLY A 474 14.73 12.48 -9.11
CA GLY A 474 15.78 11.49 -8.90
C GLY A 474 16.52 11.19 -10.20
N VAL A 475 17.84 11.07 -10.18
CA VAL A 475 18.66 10.83 -11.38
C VAL A 475 19.61 9.65 -11.12
N PHE A 476 19.27 8.50 -11.69
CA PHE A 476 19.93 7.22 -11.46
C PHE A 476 20.36 6.60 -12.79
N PRO A 477 21.37 7.18 -13.47
CA PRO A 477 21.81 6.73 -14.77
C PRO A 477 22.69 5.47 -14.69
N SER A 478 22.23 4.44 -13.98
CA SER A 478 23.01 3.24 -13.66
C SER A 478 23.50 2.50 -14.91
N TYR A 479 24.74 2.00 -14.85
CA TYR A 479 25.29 1.07 -15.82
C TYR A 479 25.01 -0.38 -15.43
N TYR A 480 25.21 -0.74 -14.15
CA TYR A 480 24.91 -2.07 -13.62
C TYR A 480 23.99 -1.95 -12.41
N GLU A 481 22.71 -2.25 -12.62
CA GLU A 481 21.70 -2.21 -11.58
C GLU A 481 20.66 -3.31 -11.81
N PRO A 482 20.80 -4.46 -11.15
CA PRO A 482 19.95 -5.63 -11.42
C PRO A 482 18.46 -5.38 -11.22
N TRP A 483 18.09 -4.50 -10.29
CA TRP A 483 16.73 -4.01 -10.09
C TRP A 483 16.68 -2.49 -10.10
N GLY A 484 16.94 -1.84 -8.96
CA GLY A 484 16.85 -0.37 -8.85
C GLY A 484 15.76 0.05 -7.86
N TYR A 485 16.02 -0.09 -6.57
CA TYR A 485 15.09 0.37 -5.52
C TYR A 485 14.95 1.87 -5.49
N THR A 486 16.05 2.60 -5.65
CA THR A 486 16.07 4.06 -5.56
C THR A 486 15.09 4.72 -6.55
N PRO A 487 15.06 4.37 -7.85
CA PRO A 487 14.02 4.88 -8.75
C PRO A 487 12.60 4.35 -8.42
N ALA A 488 12.46 3.10 -7.95
CA ALA A 488 11.16 2.55 -7.55
C ALA A 488 10.55 3.28 -6.33
N GLU A 489 11.36 3.55 -5.31
CA GLU A 489 11.02 4.35 -4.13
C GLU A 489 10.62 5.77 -4.53
N CYS A 490 11.33 6.39 -5.49
CA CYS A 490 10.94 7.69 -6.03
C CYS A 490 9.53 7.64 -6.62
N THR A 491 9.22 6.62 -7.43
CA THR A 491 7.90 6.45 -8.02
C THR A 491 6.81 6.26 -6.96
N VAL A 492 7.06 5.43 -5.94
CA VAL A 492 6.16 5.25 -4.79
C VAL A 492 5.91 6.55 -4.03
N MET A 493 6.92 7.43 -3.94
CA MET A 493 6.80 8.74 -3.28
C MET A 493 6.27 9.85 -4.21
N GLY A 494 5.88 9.53 -5.45
CA GLY A 494 5.36 10.50 -6.41
C GLY A 494 6.43 11.46 -6.98
N ILE A 495 7.71 11.05 -6.95
CA ILE A 495 8.84 11.84 -7.44
C ILE A 495 9.32 11.28 -8.78
N PRO A 496 9.32 12.08 -9.86
CA PRO A 496 9.86 11.68 -11.15
C PRO A 496 11.31 11.20 -11.03
N SER A 497 11.68 10.23 -11.85
CA SER A 497 13.04 9.67 -11.86
C SER A 497 13.56 9.52 -13.28
N ILE A 498 14.88 9.68 -13.43
CA ILE A 498 15.63 9.26 -14.62
C ILE A 498 16.33 7.94 -14.28
N THR A 499 16.15 6.93 -15.12
CA THR A 499 16.79 5.61 -15.03
C THR A 499 17.38 5.23 -16.40
N THR A 500 17.84 3.99 -16.58
CA THR A 500 18.43 3.49 -17.83
C THR A 500 17.77 2.21 -18.29
N ASN A 501 17.88 1.90 -19.58
CA ASN A 501 17.49 0.59 -20.12
C ASN A 501 18.46 -0.56 -19.80
N LEU A 502 19.43 -0.31 -18.91
CA LEU A 502 20.31 -1.32 -18.28
C LEU A 502 19.97 -1.54 -16.80
N SER A 503 19.08 -0.72 -16.23
CA SER A 503 18.54 -0.90 -14.89
C SER A 503 17.31 -1.79 -14.95
N GLY A 504 17.20 -2.78 -14.06
CA GLY A 504 16.05 -3.70 -14.04
C GLY A 504 14.69 -2.99 -13.93
N PHE A 505 14.62 -1.91 -13.13
CA PHE A 505 13.46 -1.04 -13.00
C PHE A 505 13.17 -0.29 -14.30
N GLY A 506 14.21 0.19 -14.98
CA GLY A 506 14.04 0.87 -16.27
C GLY A 506 13.45 -0.06 -17.33
N CYS A 507 13.98 -1.29 -17.45
CA CYS A 507 13.41 -2.31 -18.34
C CYS A 507 11.95 -2.60 -17.97
N PHE A 508 11.67 -2.85 -16.69
CA PHE A 508 10.32 -3.15 -16.22
C PHE A 508 9.32 -2.03 -16.57
N MET A 509 9.69 -0.76 -16.38
CA MET A 509 8.82 0.37 -16.71
C MET A 509 8.66 0.59 -18.21
N GLN A 510 9.69 0.28 -19.01
CA GLN A 510 9.64 0.36 -20.47
C GLN A 510 8.68 -0.67 -21.06
N ASP A 511 8.66 -1.88 -20.50
CA ASP A 511 7.78 -2.96 -20.97
C ASP A 511 6.31 -2.70 -20.59
N LEU A 512 6.08 -2.02 -19.46
CA LEU A 512 4.74 -1.81 -18.91
C LEU A 512 4.07 -0.52 -19.42
N ILE A 513 4.85 0.50 -19.82
CA ILE A 513 4.35 1.83 -20.16
C ILE A 513 4.81 2.23 -21.56
N GLU A 514 3.85 2.53 -22.44
CA GLU A 514 4.14 2.94 -23.83
C GLU A 514 4.96 4.24 -23.91
N ARG A 515 4.67 5.22 -23.04
CA ARG A 515 5.39 6.52 -22.98
C ARG A 515 5.86 6.84 -21.56
N PRO A 516 6.93 6.20 -21.07
CA PRO A 516 7.41 6.36 -19.69
C PRO A 516 7.69 7.82 -19.30
N GLN A 517 8.24 8.60 -20.24
CA GLN A 517 8.60 10.01 -20.02
C GLN A 517 7.40 10.91 -19.67
N ASP A 518 6.22 10.64 -20.24
CA ASP A 518 5.00 11.42 -20.02
C ASP A 518 4.41 11.16 -18.63
N GLU A 519 4.67 9.95 -18.10
CA GLU A 519 4.31 9.51 -16.76
C GLU A 519 5.39 9.82 -15.72
N GLY A 520 6.52 10.42 -16.12
CA GLY A 520 7.58 10.89 -15.23
C GLY A 520 8.69 9.88 -14.93
N CYS A 521 8.79 8.80 -15.71
CA CYS A 521 9.93 7.88 -15.74
C CYS A 521 10.75 8.12 -17.02
N TYR A 522 11.88 8.81 -16.92
CA TYR A 522 12.74 9.06 -18.08
C TYR A 522 13.76 7.93 -18.21
N ILE A 523 13.81 7.26 -19.36
CA ILE A 523 14.70 6.12 -19.58
C ILE A 523 15.78 6.55 -20.56
N VAL A 524 17.02 6.60 -20.08
CA VAL A 524 18.21 6.87 -20.92
C VAL A 524 18.66 5.57 -21.57
N ASP A 525 18.90 5.63 -22.87
CA ASP A 525 19.48 4.51 -23.61
C ASP A 525 20.98 4.46 -23.37
N ARG A 526 21.42 3.44 -22.64
CA ARG A 526 22.83 3.13 -22.40
C ARG A 526 23.26 1.81 -23.04
N ARG A 527 22.36 1.15 -23.77
CA ARG A 527 22.60 -0.16 -24.39
C ARG A 527 22.92 -0.03 -25.87
N SER A 528 22.12 0.74 -26.60
CA SER A 528 22.27 0.86 -28.07
C SER A 528 23.08 2.09 -28.49
N GLN A 529 23.39 2.98 -27.54
CA GLN A 529 24.04 4.27 -27.77
C GLN A 529 25.47 4.31 -27.24
N SER A 530 26.27 5.21 -27.81
CA SER A 530 27.58 5.54 -27.25
C SER A 530 27.43 6.25 -25.91
N VAL A 531 28.47 6.19 -25.07
CA VAL A 531 28.47 6.89 -23.77
C VAL A 531 28.21 8.39 -23.93
N GLU A 532 28.75 9.00 -24.98
CA GLU A 532 28.60 10.42 -25.28
C GLU A 532 27.15 10.80 -25.65
N ASP A 533 26.48 9.95 -26.42
CA ASP A 533 25.08 10.13 -26.78
C ASP A 533 24.17 9.93 -25.56
N SER A 534 24.45 8.92 -24.73
CA SER A 534 23.73 8.70 -23.47
C SER A 534 23.87 9.89 -22.50
N VAL A 535 25.08 10.47 -22.39
CA VAL A 535 25.32 11.68 -21.58
C VAL A 535 24.50 12.85 -22.13
N SER A 536 24.45 13.00 -23.46
CA SER A 536 23.70 14.07 -24.12
C SER A 536 22.20 13.91 -23.93
N GLN A 537 21.66 12.69 -24.07
CA GLN A 537 20.26 12.37 -23.81
C GLN A 537 19.89 12.60 -22.34
N LEU A 538 20.76 12.21 -21.39
CA LEU A 538 20.55 12.51 -19.97
C LEU A 538 20.48 14.02 -19.72
N THR A 539 21.38 14.80 -20.34
CA THR A 539 21.33 16.27 -20.27
C THR A 539 20.04 16.83 -20.87
N ASP A 540 19.56 16.27 -21.99
CA ASP A 540 18.31 16.68 -22.64
C ASP A 540 17.10 16.43 -21.74
N ASN A 541 17.02 15.25 -21.12
CA ASN A 541 15.97 14.91 -20.17
C ASN A 541 15.95 15.87 -18.97
N MET A 542 17.12 16.17 -18.39
CA MET A 542 17.23 17.14 -17.29
C MET A 542 16.84 18.55 -17.75
N PHE A 543 17.30 19.00 -18.92
CA PHE A 543 16.97 20.31 -19.46
C PHE A 543 15.47 20.44 -19.73
N ALA A 544 14.85 19.43 -20.35
CA ALA A 544 13.41 19.36 -20.58
C ALA A 544 12.63 19.45 -19.25
N PHE A 545 13.08 18.78 -18.20
CA PHE A 545 12.46 18.88 -16.87
C PHE A 545 12.59 20.29 -16.26
N VAL A 546 13.77 20.91 -16.37
CA VAL A 546 14.04 22.26 -15.82
C VAL A 546 13.17 23.34 -16.48
N THR A 547 12.81 23.17 -17.76
CA THR A 547 11.95 24.11 -18.48
C THR A 547 10.46 24.00 -18.13
N LYS A 548 10.03 22.95 -17.42
CA LYS A 548 8.63 22.79 -16.99
C LYS A 548 8.22 23.90 -16.01
N THR A 549 6.97 24.32 -16.08
CA THR A 549 6.35 25.20 -15.08
C THR A 549 6.04 24.45 -13.78
N ARG A 550 5.80 25.19 -12.67
CA ARG A 550 5.38 24.58 -11.39
C ARG A 550 4.13 23.71 -11.53
N ARG A 551 3.14 24.16 -12.32
CA ARG A 551 1.90 23.40 -12.57
C ARG A 551 2.17 22.10 -13.34
N GLN A 552 3.01 22.15 -14.38
CA GLN A 552 3.41 20.94 -15.12
C GLN A 552 4.14 19.94 -14.22
N ARG A 553 5.01 20.41 -13.31
CA ARG A 553 5.69 19.53 -12.34
C ARG A 553 4.72 18.89 -11.35
N ILE A 554 3.77 19.64 -10.81
CA ILE A 554 2.73 19.08 -9.92
C ILE A 554 1.92 18.00 -10.65
N ASN A 555 1.49 18.28 -11.88
CA ASN A 555 0.76 17.30 -12.69
C ASN A 555 1.59 16.05 -12.98
N GLN A 556 2.89 16.21 -13.28
CA GLN A 556 3.78 15.07 -13.50
C GLN A 556 3.95 14.23 -12.23
N ARG A 557 4.12 14.84 -11.05
CA ARG A 557 4.15 14.12 -9.77
C ARG A 557 2.88 13.32 -9.50
N ASN A 558 1.71 13.90 -9.81
CA ASN A 558 0.42 13.20 -9.70
C ASN A 558 0.33 12.00 -10.66
N ARG A 559 1.00 12.03 -11.81
CA ARG A 559 1.07 10.88 -12.72
C ARG A 559 1.99 9.80 -12.18
N VAL A 560 3.18 10.19 -11.71
CA VAL A 560 4.15 9.27 -11.10
C VAL A 560 3.53 8.52 -9.93
N GLU A 561 2.84 9.22 -9.03
CA GLU A 561 2.23 8.59 -7.84
C GLU A 561 1.16 7.54 -8.21
N ARG A 562 0.43 7.74 -9.31
CA ARG A 562 -0.55 6.75 -9.82
C ARG A 562 0.08 5.46 -10.31
N LEU A 563 1.38 5.46 -10.61
CA LEU A 563 2.11 4.25 -10.98
C LEU A 563 2.53 3.43 -9.76
N SER A 564 2.45 3.99 -8.54
CA SER A 564 2.87 3.31 -7.32
C SER A 564 2.24 1.92 -7.12
N PRO A 565 0.94 1.67 -7.42
CA PRO A 565 0.35 0.34 -7.23
C PRO A 565 1.01 -0.74 -8.11
N LEU A 566 1.59 -0.39 -9.26
CA LEU A 566 2.28 -1.34 -10.15
C LEU A 566 3.53 -1.94 -9.49
N LEU A 567 4.10 -1.23 -8.52
CA LEU A 567 5.29 -1.63 -7.76
C LEU A 567 4.95 -2.27 -6.42
N ASP A 568 3.66 -2.44 -6.10
CA ASP A 568 3.23 -3.03 -4.83
C ASP A 568 3.41 -4.55 -4.82
N TRP A 569 3.80 -5.12 -3.68
CA TRP A 569 3.91 -6.57 -3.52
C TRP A 569 2.60 -7.33 -3.76
N LYS A 570 1.43 -6.67 -3.66
CA LYS A 570 0.15 -7.26 -4.06
C LYS A 570 0.05 -7.55 -5.56
N ASN A 571 0.77 -6.81 -6.40
CA ASN A 571 0.81 -7.09 -7.84
C ASN A 571 2.02 -7.96 -8.18
N LEU A 572 3.19 -7.64 -7.63
CA LEU A 572 4.44 -8.32 -7.96
C LEU A 572 4.63 -9.66 -7.25
N GLY A 573 3.94 -9.88 -6.12
CA GLY A 573 3.95 -11.15 -5.38
C GLY A 573 3.35 -12.33 -6.16
N ILE A 574 2.51 -12.05 -7.16
CA ILE A 574 1.93 -13.08 -8.04
C ILE A 574 3.04 -13.84 -8.78
N GLU A 575 4.09 -13.15 -9.24
CA GLU A 575 5.19 -13.79 -9.96
C GLU A 575 5.94 -14.79 -9.05
N TYR A 576 6.05 -14.50 -7.74
CA TYR A 576 6.59 -15.45 -6.77
C TYR A 576 5.68 -16.67 -6.59
N SER A 577 4.35 -16.49 -6.61
CA SER A 577 3.40 -17.61 -6.57
C SER A 577 3.53 -18.49 -7.81
N LYS A 578 3.61 -17.90 -9.01
CA LYS A 578 3.85 -18.62 -10.27
C LYS A 578 5.15 -19.44 -10.24
N ALA A 579 6.25 -18.88 -9.74
CA ALA A 579 7.52 -19.60 -9.66
C ALA A 579 7.43 -20.82 -8.72
N ARG A 580 6.74 -20.69 -7.59
CA ARG A 580 6.51 -21.78 -6.62
C ARG A 580 5.59 -22.86 -7.19
N GLN A 581 4.53 -22.46 -7.90
CA GLN A 581 3.62 -23.38 -8.60
C GLN A 581 4.34 -24.15 -9.72
N LEU A 582 5.13 -23.47 -10.56
CA LEU A 582 5.92 -24.11 -11.60
C LEU A 582 6.87 -25.15 -11.01
N ALA A 583 7.45 -24.86 -9.84
CA ALA A 583 8.34 -25.78 -9.17
C ALA A 583 7.58 -27.03 -8.70
N LEU A 584 6.40 -26.86 -8.07
CA LEU A 584 5.55 -27.97 -7.64
C LEU A 584 5.09 -28.82 -8.84
N ARG A 585 4.77 -28.18 -9.96
CA ARG A 585 4.36 -28.85 -11.20
C ARG A 585 5.46 -29.73 -11.78
N ARG A 586 6.72 -29.27 -11.72
CA ARG A 586 7.89 -30.04 -12.16
C ARG A 586 8.21 -31.21 -11.22
N ALA A 587 8.02 -31.03 -9.92
CA ALA A 587 8.33 -32.05 -8.92
C ALA A 587 7.24 -33.13 -8.78
N TYR A 588 5.97 -32.74 -8.87
CA TYR A 588 4.81 -33.61 -8.66
C TYR A 588 3.83 -33.55 -9.85
N PRO A 589 4.24 -33.88 -11.09
CA PRO A 589 3.40 -33.71 -12.27
C PRO A 589 2.06 -34.47 -12.16
N ASP A 590 2.11 -35.70 -11.62
CA ASP A 590 0.94 -36.59 -11.44
C ASP A 590 -0.10 -36.07 -10.42
N ALA A 591 0.25 -35.04 -9.64
CA ALA A 591 -0.67 -34.39 -8.71
C ALA A 591 -1.51 -33.28 -9.38
N PHE A 592 -1.16 -32.88 -10.61
CA PHE A 592 -1.85 -31.84 -11.38
C PHE A 592 -2.68 -32.40 -12.56
N TYR A 593 -2.69 -33.72 -12.76
CA TYR A 593 -3.49 -34.40 -13.77
C TYR A 593 -4.66 -35.15 -13.09
N GLY A 594 -5.88 -35.00 -13.62
CA GLY A 594 -7.07 -35.68 -13.11
C GLY A 594 -7.05 -37.20 -13.33
N ALA A 595 -8.01 -37.92 -12.73
CA ALA A 595 -8.12 -39.38 -12.84
C ALA A 595 -8.35 -39.91 -14.27
N GLU A 596 -8.78 -39.05 -15.19
CA GLU A 596 -9.02 -39.37 -16.61
C GLU A 596 -7.94 -38.81 -17.56
N GLY A 597 -6.86 -38.23 -17.04
CA GLY A 597 -5.74 -37.71 -17.85
C GLY A 597 -5.98 -36.33 -18.48
N GLU A 598 -7.10 -35.68 -18.18
CA GLU A 598 -7.33 -34.28 -18.52
C GLU A 598 -6.53 -33.36 -17.57
N GLU A 599 -5.91 -32.31 -18.11
CA GLU A 599 -5.27 -31.26 -17.29
C GLU A 599 -6.39 -30.62 -16.45
N GLU A 600 -6.27 -30.67 -15.11
CA GLU A 600 -7.11 -29.77 -14.31
C GLU A 600 -6.65 -28.34 -14.65
N GLU A 601 -7.50 -27.57 -15.34
CA GLU A 601 -7.29 -26.12 -15.53
C GLU A 601 -7.19 -25.48 -14.14
N PHE A 602 -5.97 -25.33 -13.66
CA PHE A 602 -5.69 -24.66 -12.41
C PHE A 602 -5.86 -23.17 -12.68
N ASP A 603 -6.93 -22.60 -12.15
CA ASP A 603 -7.30 -21.21 -12.36
C ASP A 603 -6.19 -20.27 -11.86
N PHE A 604 -5.36 -19.78 -12.78
CA PHE A 604 -4.32 -18.78 -12.52
C PHE A 604 -4.90 -17.45 -11.97
N SER A 605 -6.23 -17.28 -11.96
CA SER A 605 -6.90 -16.08 -11.46
C SER A 605 -7.25 -16.13 -9.96
N SER A 606 -7.16 -17.30 -9.29
CA SER A 606 -7.62 -17.44 -7.90
C SER A 606 -6.66 -16.87 -6.84
N GLY A 607 -5.55 -16.25 -7.25
CA GLY A 607 -4.53 -15.70 -6.36
C GLY A 607 -4.12 -14.30 -6.78
N MET A 608 -4.86 -13.30 -6.28
CA MET A 608 -4.63 -11.86 -6.47
C MET A 608 -4.95 -11.38 -7.90
N GLU A 609 -6.17 -10.84 -8.10
CA GLU A 609 -6.53 -10.11 -9.31
C GLU A 609 -5.49 -9.01 -9.56
N ARG A 610 -4.90 -8.98 -10.76
CA ARG A 610 -4.07 -7.85 -11.20
C ARG A 610 -4.92 -6.59 -11.10
N MET A 611 -4.53 -5.67 -10.22
CA MET A 611 -5.18 -4.38 -10.11
C MET A 611 -4.80 -3.55 -11.35
N MET A 612 -5.58 -3.67 -12.42
CA MET A 612 -5.44 -2.79 -13.58
C MET A 612 -5.68 -1.34 -13.12
N PRO A 613 -4.80 -0.39 -13.45
CA PRO A 613 -5.03 1.01 -13.13
C PRO A 613 -6.35 1.47 -13.73
N ASN A 614 -7.21 2.07 -12.92
CA ASN A 614 -8.44 2.71 -13.40
C ASN A 614 -8.11 3.68 -14.53
N SER A 615 -8.94 3.59 -15.56
CA SER A 615 -8.81 4.22 -16.88
C SER A 615 -8.27 5.66 -16.89
N VAL A 616 -7.35 5.85 -17.84
CA VAL A 616 -6.72 7.11 -18.26
C VAL A 616 -7.79 8.15 -18.66
N PRO A 617 -7.83 9.36 -18.07
CA PRO A 617 -8.52 10.48 -18.69
C PRO A 617 -7.75 10.90 -19.96
N ALA A 618 -8.43 10.92 -21.10
CA ALA A 618 -7.87 11.34 -22.38
C ALA A 618 -7.22 12.74 -22.27
N SER A 619 -5.91 12.83 -22.52
CA SER A 619 -5.24 14.09 -22.83
C SER A 619 -5.35 14.37 -24.35
N PRO A 620 -5.32 15.64 -24.81
CA PRO A 620 -6.06 16.09 -26.00
C PRO A 620 -5.61 15.44 -27.31
N ARG A 621 -6.60 15.01 -28.11
CA ARG A 621 -6.44 14.50 -29.47
C ARG A 621 -5.78 15.53 -30.39
N PHE A 622 -4.71 15.14 -31.06
CA PHE A 622 -4.41 15.62 -32.42
C PHE A 622 -4.50 14.43 -33.39
N LYS A 623 -5.35 14.62 -34.39
CA LYS A 623 -5.74 13.63 -35.42
C LYS A 623 -4.58 13.36 -36.39
N MET A 624 -4.31 12.10 -36.70
CA MET A 624 -4.23 11.62 -38.09
C MET A 624 -4.20 10.08 -38.19
N SER A 625 -5.14 9.53 -38.99
CA SER A 625 -5.13 8.25 -39.73
C SER A 625 -4.56 7.01 -39.02
N GLY A 626 -5.36 6.07 -38.51
CA GLY A 626 -6.17 5.17 -39.33
C GLY A 626 -5.37 3.92 -39.72
N ILE A 627 -5.29 2.94 -38.82
CA ILE A 627 -5.02 1.49 -39.01
C ILE A 627 -5.30 0.78 -37.66
N ALA A 628 -5.81 -0.45 -37.74
CA ALA A 628 -6.45 -1.26 -36.69
C ALA A 628 -5.65 -1.43 -35.38
N THR A 629 -6.38 -1.52 -34.26
CA THR A 629 -5.93 -1.88 -32.91
C THR A 629 -5.63 -3.38 -32.80
N PRO A 630 -4.40 -3.80 -32.45
CA PRO A 630 -4.10 -5.17 -32.02
C PRO A 630 -4.04 -5.20 -30.48
N GLY A 631 -5.14 -5.57 -29.84
CA GLY A 631 -5.25 -5.71 -28.38
C GLY A 631 -5.63 -7.12 -27.90
N ASP A 632 -5.84 -8.07 -28.81
CA ASP A 632 -6.26 -9.46 -28.50
C ASP A 632 -5.22 -10.48 -28.97
N ILE A 633 -3.95 -10.32 -28.58
CA ILE A 633 -2.95 -11.38 -28.74
C ILE A 633 -2.07 -11.41 -27.49
N GLY A 634 -2.30 -12.38 -26.61
CA GLY A 634 -1.39 -12.64 -25.50
C GLY A 634 -1.97 -13.32 -24.26
N THR A 635 -2.90 -14.26 -24.39
CA THR A 635 -3.15 -15.26 -23.33
C THR A 635 -2.77 -16.64 -23.85
N LEU A 636 -1.90 -17.29 -23.09
CA LEU A 636 -1.32 -18.61 -23.34
C LEU A 636 -2.41 -19.69 -23.49
N THR A 637 -2.44 -20.34 -24.66
CA THR A 637 -2.99 -21.70 -24.81
C THR A 637 -2.03 -22.57 -25.61
N GLU A 638 -1.56 -23.64 -24.96
CA GLU A 638 -1.25 -25.00 -25.45
C GLU A 638 -0.68 -25.30 -26.87
N GLU A 639 0.08 -24.41 -27.51
CA GLU A 639 0.92 -24.82 -28.66
C GLU A 639 2.36 -24.29 -28.51
N MET A 640 3.15 -24.92 -27.63
CA MET A 640 4.62 -24.71 -27.54
C MET A 640 5.39 -26.02 -27.77
N GLN A 641 5.23 -26.62 -28.95
CA GLN A 641 6.19 -27.58 -29.51
C GLN A 641 6.77 -27.06 -30.83
N SER A 642 7.42 -25.90 -30.79
CA SER A 642 8.56 -25.50 -31.65
C SER A 642 8.76 -23.99 -31.53
N LEU A 643 9.69 -23.55 -30.69
CA LEU A 643 10.08 -22.14 -30.66
C LEU A 643 11.60 -22.03 -30.68
N GLY A 644 12.09 -21.32 -31.69
CA GLY A 644 13.49 -20.92 -31.87
C GLY A 644 13.78 -19.59 -31.18
N THR A 645 15.05 -19.18 -31.22
CA THR A 645 15.61 -18.00 -30.53
C THR A 645 15.07 -16.64 -30.99
N SER A 646 14.24 -16.57 -32.03
CA SER A 646 13.67 -15.33 -32.58
C SER A 646 12.55 -14.72 -31.73
N ASP A 647 11.87 -15.52 -30.90
CA ASP A 647 10.56 -15.12 -30.35
C ASP A 647 10.65 -14.42 -28.98
N TYR A 648 11.87 -14.18 -28.50
CA TYR A 648 12.17 -13.39 -27.28
C TYR A 648 12.64 -11.96 -27.57
N ARG A 649 12.57 -11.50 -28.83
CA ARG A 649 12.94 -10.13 -29.21
C ARG A 649 11.71 -9.23 -29.14
N GLY A 650 11.66 -8.33 -28.16
CA GLY A 650 10.66 -7.26 -28.11
C GLY A 650 10.65 -6.44 -29.40
N TYR A 651 9.46 -6.04 -29.85
CA TYR A 651 9.27 -5.23 -31.05
C TYR A 651 10.15 -3.97 -30.99
N GLY A 652 11.12 -3.85 -31.90
CA GLY A 652 11.95 -2.63 -32.07
C GLY A 652 13.47 -2.81 -32.14
N TRP A 653 13.99 -4.04 -32.18
CA TRP A 653 15.44 -4.27 -32.35
C TRP A 653 15.83 -4.22 -33.84
N PRO A 654 16.77 -3.36 -34.29
CA PRO A 654 17.30 -3.43 -35.63
C PRO A 654 18.22 -4.64 -35.75
N ALA A 655 17.84 -5.63 -36.56
CA ALA A 655 18.73 -6.70 -36.96
C ALA A 655 19.76 -6.16 -37.96
N THR A 656 21.04 -6.35 -37.69
CA THR A 656 22.03 -6.46 -38.76
C THR A 656 21.85 -7.84 -39.38
N ALA A 657 21.57 -7.85 -40.69
CA ALA A 657 21.40 -9.07 -41.46
C ALA A 657 22.78 -9.68 -41.71
N ASP A 658 23.01 -10.83 -41.08
CA ASP A 658 23.94 -11.91 -41.44
C ASP A 658 24.32 -12.58 -40.13
N ASP A 659 23.60 -13.65 -39.77
CA ASP A 659 24.05 -14.79 -38.95
C ASP A 659 22.81 -15.56 -38.46
N GLU A 660 22.20 -16.33 -39.37
CA GLU A 660 21.44 -17.53 -39.03
C GLU A 660 22.25 -18.77 -39.43
N GLU A 661 22.06 -19.84 -38.64
CA GLU A 661 22.59 -21.21 -38.78
C GLU A 661 24.00 -21.49 -38.24
N GLU A 662 24.09 -21.84 -36.94
CA GLU A 662 24.91 -22.98 -36.49
C GLU A 662 24.52 -23.40 -35.06
N GLY A 663 23.66 -24.41 -34.94
CA GLY A 663 23.34 -25.05 -33.66
C GLY A 663 24.50 -25.93 -33.21
N TYR A 664 25.33 -25.45 -32.28
CA TYR A 664 26.41 -26.23 -31.68
C TYR A 664 25.95 -27.04 -30.46
N PRO A 665 26.14 -28.37 -30.44
CA PRO A 665 25.93 -29.18 -29.26
C PRO A 665 27.20 -29.17 -28.39
N PHE A 666 27.16 -28.57 -27.20
CA PHE A 666 28.22 -28.74 -26.21
C PHE A 666 27.98 -30.02 -25.41
N PRO A 667 28.93 -30.99 -25.38
CA PRO A 667 28.78 -32.20 -24.60
C PRO A 667 29.10 -31.95 -23.12
N LEU A 668 28.11 -32.12 -22.24
CA LEU A 668 28.36 -32.42 -20.83
C LEU A 668 28.91 -33.85 -20.74
N VAL A 669 30.23 -34.01 -20.62
CA VAL A 669 30.82 -35.30 -20.28
C VAL A 669 30.62 -35.55 -18.78
N MET A 670 29.48 -36.14 -18.42
CA MET A 670 29.38 -37.00 -17.24
C MET A 670 29.00 -38.41 -17.72
N LYS A 671 29.98 -39.32 -17.63
CA LYS A 671 29.87 -40.74 -17.98
C LYS A 671 28.78 -41.40 -17.11
N VAL A 672 27.64 -41.75 -17.72
CA VAL A 672 26.69 -42.70 -17.13
C VAL A 672 26.54 -43.87 -18.10
N ARG A 673 26.81 -45.08 -17.60
CA ARG A 673 26.71 -46.34 -18.33
C ARG A 673 25.24 -46.68 -18.62
N SER A 674 25.01 -47.14 -19.85
CA SER A 674 23.74 -47.52 -20.47
C SER A 674 22.99 -48.70 -19.83
N ARG A 675 21.66 -48.69 -19.98
CA ARG A 675 20.76 -49.79 -20.45
C ARG A 675 19.43 -49.10 -20.86
N ALA A 676 19.08 -48.96 -22.15
CA ALA A 676 18.37 -49.92 -23.03
C ALA A 676 17.10 -50.50 -22.37
N ASN A 677 15.89 -50.52 -22.94
CA ASN A 677 15.39 -50.30 -24.31
C ASN A 677 13.84 -50.23 -24.29
N SER A 678 13.27 -49.82 -25.45
CA SER A 678 12.00 -50.25 -26.07
C SER A 678 10.81 -49.27 -26.03
N VAL A 679 10.45 -48.65 -27.17
CA VAL A 679 9.46 -49.10 -28.22
C VAL A 679 8.12 -48.37 -27.98
N MET A 680 7.34 -47.83 -28.92
CA MET A 680 7.38 -47.70 -30.38
C MET A 680 6.41 -46.59 -30.82
N SER A 681 6.65 -46.08 -32.03
CA SER A 681 5.71 -45.31 -32.85
C SER A 681 4.45 -46.10 -33.23
N GLY A 682 3.32 -45.41 -33.38
CA GLY A 682 2.32 -45.81 -34.37
C GLY A 682 0.86 -45.49 -34.04
N ALA A 683 0.33 -44.55 -34.83
CA ALA A 683 -1.00 -44.58 -35.46
C ALA A 683 -2.18 -43.78 -34.87
N SER A 684 -2.81 -43.10 -35.83
CA SER A 684 -4.25 -42.86 -36.03
C SER A 684 -4.93 -41.72 -35.24
N THR A 685 -5.07 -40.58 -35.93
CA THR A 685 -6.25 -39.71 -35.84
C THR A 685 -7.54 -40.47 -36.14
N PRO A 686 -8.60 -40.19 -35.38
CA PRO A 686 -9.89 -39.91 -36.00
C PRO A 686 -10.64 -38.72 -35.38
N GLY A 687 -11.00 -37.76 -36.24
CA GLY A 687 -12.27 -37.05 -36.34
C GLY A 687 -13.09 -36.66 -35.11
N GLY A 688 -13.26 -35.34 -34.94
CA GLY A 688 -14.56 -34.67 -35.16
C GLY A 688 -15.57 -34.60 -34.00
N GLY A 689 -15.82 -33.35 -33.55
CA GLY A 689 -17.03 -32.89 -32.83
C GLY A 689 -16.78 -32.65 -31.34
N LYS A 690 -17.21 -31.56 -30.71
CA LYS A 690 -18.26 -30.59 -31.01
C LYS A 690 -17.94 -29.26 -30.30
N SER A 691 -18.13 -28.15 -31.00
CA SER A 691 -18.18 -26.81 -30.41
C SER A 691 -19.39 -26.69 -29.48
N ASN A 692 -19.19 -26.36 -28.20
CA ASN A 692 -20.28 -25.94 -27.33
C ASN A 692 -20.69 -24.51 -27.73
N SER A 693 -21.81 -24.42 -28.45
CA SER A 693 -22.54 -23.18 -28.65
C SER A 693 -23.06 -22.67 -27.30
N LEU A 694 -22.91 -21.37 -27.06
CA LEU A 694 -23.59 -20.63 -25.99
C LEU A 694 -25.07 -21.03 -25.95
N SER A 695 -25.61 -21.26 -24.75
CA SER A 695 -27.03 -21.60 -24.62
C SER A 695 -27.88 -20.42 -25.06
N GLU A 696 -29.09 -20.69 -25.55
CA GLU A 696 -30.08 -19.65 -25.91
C GLU A 696 -30.41 -18.74 -24.70
N GLY A 697 -30.18 -19.22 -23.47
CA GLY A 697 -30.28 -18.44 -22.24
C GLY A 697 -29.11 -17.47 -22.02
N ASP A 698 -27.89 -17.86 -22.40
CA ASP A 698 -26.70 -17.02 -22.30
C ASP A 698 -26.68 -15.95 -23.39
N LEU A 699 -27.12 -16.32 -24.59
CA LEU A 699 -27.38 -15.37 -25.67
C LEU A 699 -28.49 -14.39 -25.30
N ARG A 700 -29.57 -14.83 -24.61
CA ARG A 700 -30.61 -13.91 -24.10
C ARG A 700 -30.13 -12.99 -22.98
N LYS A 701 -29.22 -13.43 -22.10
CA LYS A 701 -28.62 -12.57 -21.07
C LYS A 701 -27.67 -11.54 -21.70
N ALA A 702 -26.90 -11.94 -22.70
CA ALA A 702 -26.05 -11.05 -23.48
C ALA A 702 -26.86 -10.06 -24.32
N ASP A 703 -27.94 -10.49 -24.97
CA ASP A 703 -28.87 -9.61 -25.73
C ASP A 703 -29.66 -8.68 -24.80
N ALA A 704 -30.04 -9.12 -23.60
CA ALA A 704 -30.67 -8.26 -22.60
C ALA A 704 -29.71 -7.18 -22.09
N ALA A 705 -28.43 -7.50 -21.91
CA ALA A 705 -27.40 -6.54 -21.54
C ALA A 705 -27.04 -5.59 -22.71
N LEU A 706 -26.99 -6.09 -23.94
CA LEU A 706 -26.69 -5.30 -25.15
C LEU A 706 -27.84 -4.40 -25.62
N SER A 707 -29.09 -4.86 -25.50
CA SER A 707 -30.28 -4.03 -25.77
C SER A 707 -30.40 -2.86 -24.77
N TYR A 708 -29.85 -3.03 -23.57
CA TYR A 708 -29.72 -1.97 -22.57
C TYR A 708 -28.75 -0.88 -23.02
N VAL A 709 -27.59 -1.27 -23.54
CA VAL A 709 -26.57 -0.35 -24.07
C VAL A 709 -27.08 0.43 -25.29
N HIS A 710 -27.97 -0.14 -26.10
CA HIS A 710 -28.55 0.56 -27.24
C HIS A 710 -29.68 1.53 -26.87
N ASN A 711 -30.39 1.29 -25.76
CA ASN A 711 -31.50 2.15 -25.32
C ASN A 711 -31.11 3.31 -24.39
N VAL A 712 -29.88 3.42 -23.90
CA VAL A 712 -29.44 4.63 -23.15
C VAL A 712 -29.30 5.86 -24.07
N GLN A 713 -29.36 5.67 -25.39
CA GLN A 713 -29.50 6.75 -26.38
C GLN A 713 -30.94 6.91 -26.92
N GLY A 714 -31.92 6.17 -26.38
CA GLY A 714 -33.33 6.23 -26.78
C GLY A 714 -34.18 7.09 -25.83
N ASP A 715 -34.97 8.00 -26.39
CA ASP A 715 -35.87 8.93 -25.70
C ASP A 715 -36.73 8.24 -24.61
N GLY A 716 -36.52 8.57 -23.33
CA GLY A 716 -37.45 8.16 -22.25
C GLY A 716 -36.95 8.17 -20.80
N LEU A 717 -35.64 8.19 -20.53
CA LEU A 717 -35.10 8.16 -19.16
C LEU A 717 -34.90 9.58 -18.57
N ASN A 718 -35.16 9.73 -17.27
CA ASN A 718 -34.94 11.00 -16.57
C ASN A 718 -33.46 11.21 -16.19
N TRP A 719 -33.09 12.45 -15.85
CA TRP A 719 -31.69 12.79 -15.55
C TRP A 719 -31.07 11.93 -14.43
N LEU A 720 -31.85 11.60 -13.38
CA LEU A 720 -31.37 10.77 -12.27
C LEU A 720 -31.12 9.32 -12.71
N GLU A 721 -31.99 8.75 -13.55
CA GLU A 721 -31.82 7.41 -14.11
C GLU A 721 -30.60 7.33 -15.02
N VAL A 722 -30.32 8.40 -15.79
CA VAL A 722 -29.10 8.49 -16.61
C VAL A 722 -27.85 8.56 -15.73
N GLN A 723 -27.85 9.37 -14.67
CA GLN A 723 -26.71 9.43 -13.74
C GLN A 723 -26.52 8.10 -13.00
N TRP A 724 -27.62 7.45 -12.61
CA TRP A 724 -27.61 6.13 -11.99
C TRP A 724 -26.97 5.08 -12.91
N ALA A 725 -27.47 4.93 -14.13
CA ALA A 725 -26.89 4.02 -15.11
C ALA A 725 -25.41 4.36 -15.38
N THR A 726 -25.07 5.66 -15.47
CA THR A 726 -23.69 6.11 -15.65
C THR A 726 -22.79 5.73 -14.47
N TRP A 727 -23.27 5.78 -13.23
CA TRP A 727 -22.51 5.35 -12.04
C TRP A 727 -22.13 3.87 -12.11
N TYR A 728 -23.10 3.01 -12.43
CA TYR A 728 -22.86 1.57 -12.56
C TYR A 728 -21.93 1.25 -13.75
N LEU A 729 -22.10 1.94 -14.88
CA LEU A 729 -21.23 1.80 -16.05
C LEU A 729 -19.80 2.32 -15.80
N TRP A 730 -19.67 3.42 -15.06
CA TRP A 730 -18.37 4.03 -14.73
C TRP A 730 -17.54 3.14 -13.82
N ILE A 731 -18.18 2.45 -12.86
CA ILE A 731 -17.49 1.53 -11.94
C ILE A 731 -17.24 0.17 -12.60
N GLY A 732 -18.11 -0.28 -13.51
CA GLY A 732 -17.92 -1.52 -14.26
C GLY A 732 -18.09 -2.81 -13.45
N ASN A 733 -18.38 -2.71 -12.14
CA ASN A 733 -18.71 -3.82 -11.26
C ASN A 733 -19.93 -3.43 -10.39
N PRO A 734 -21.09 -4.11 -10.54
CA PRO A 734 -22.31 -3.73 -9.84
C PRO A 734 -22.23 -3.95 -8.32
N ILE A 735 -21.46 -4.94 -7.85
CA ILE A 735 -21.22 -5.18 -6.41
C ILE A 735 -20.49 -3.98 -5.81
N LEU A 736 -19.40 -3.54 -6.44
CA LEU A 736 -18.62 -2.37 -5.98
C LEU A 736 -19.45 -1.09 -6.09
N ALA A 737 -20.21 -0.92 -7.19
CA ALA A 737 -21.02 0.25 -7.43
C ALA A 737 -22.14 0.40 -6.40
N THR A 738 -22.85 -0.69 -6.09
CA THR A 738 -23.87 -0.71 -5.05
C THR A 738 -23.26 -0.61 -3.66
N GLY A 739 -22.16 -1.31 -3.37
CA GLY A 739 -21.51 -1.29 -2.05
C GLY A 739 -21.04 0.13 -1.67
N LEU A 740 -20.34 0.80 -2.59
CA LEU A 740 -19.88 2.18 -2.39
C LEU A 740 -21.05 3.16 -2.27
N MET A 741 -22.05 3.06 -3.15
CA MET A 741 -23.20 3.97 -3.11
C MET A 741 -24.02 3.80 -1.81
N SER A 742 -24.28 2.57 -1.40
CA SER A 742 -25.03 2.25 -0.18
C SER A 742 -24.30 2.75 1.07
N PHE A 743 -22.98 2.54 1.16
CA PHE A 743 -22.19 2.98 2.31
C PHE A 743 -22.09 4.51 2.36
N LEU A 744 -21.81 5.17 1.23
CA LEU A 744 -21.78 6.63 1.16
C LEU A 744 -23.14 7.25 1.47
N LEU A 745 -24.23 6.65 0.98
CA LEU A 745 -25.58 7.09 1.30
C LEU A 745 -25.81 7.04 2.81
N HIS A 746 -25.51 5.91 3.46
CA HIS A 746 -25.67 5.74 4.90
C HIS A 746 -24.87 6.80 5.68
N GLU A 747 -23.56 6.91 5.42
CA GLU A 747 -22.67 7.86 6.11
C GLU A 747 -23.11 9.32 5.94
N ILE A 748 -23.42 9.72 4.70
CA ILE A 748 -23.85 11.08 4.39
C ILE A 748 -25.19 11.39 5.05
N VAL A 749 -26.14 10.45 5.02
CA VAL A 749 -27.47 10.65 5.58
C VAL A 749 -27.40 10.68 7.11
N TYR A 750 -26.69 9.74 7.73
CA TYR A 750 -26.58 9.63 9.18
C TYR A 750 -25.89 10.87 9.79
N PHE A 751 -24.64 11.14 9.40
CA PHE A 751 -23.89 12.28 9.93
C PHE A 751 -24.48 13.60 9.45
N GLY A 752 -24.96 13.66 8.20
CA GLY A 752 -25.66 14.83 7.68
C GLY A 752 -26.92 15.16 8.47
N ARG A 753 -27.68 14.15 8.90
CA ARG A 753 -28.86 14.35 9.75
C ARG A 753 -28.51 14.68 11.20
N ALA A 754 -27.38 14.21 11.71
CA ALA A 754 -26.91 14.53 13.05
C ALA A 754 -26.43 15.99 13.20
N ILE A 755 -25.86 16.60 12.15
CA ILE A 755 -25.34 17.99 12.17
C ILE A 755 -26.37 19.03 12.63
N PRO A 756 -27.61 19.07 12.10
CA PRO A 756 -28.65 19.98 12.59
C PRO A 756 -28.85 19.91 14.12
N TRP A 757 -28.80 18.72 14.71
CA TRP A 757 -29.00 18.54 16.14
C TRP A 757 -27.80 19.04 16.96
N ILE A 758 -26.57 18.87 16.46
CA ILE A 758 -25.34 19.44 17.05
C ILE A 758 -25.42 20.98 17.04
N ILE A 759 -25.90 21.58 15.93
CA ILE A 759 -26.08 23.03 15.83
C ILE A 759 -27.15 23.53 16.81
N VAL A 760 -28.26 22.78 16.94
CA VAL A 760 -29.34 23.10 17.88
C VAL A 760 -28.86 23.03 19.34
N ASP A 761 -28.07 22.03 19.73
CA ASP A 761 -27.46 21.93 21.08
C ASP A 761 -26.52 23.11 21.38
N ALA A 762 -25.80 23.61 20.37
CA ALA A 762 -24.87 24.74 20.51
C ALA A 762 -25.55 26.11 20.69
N ILE A 763 -26.82 26.27 20.28
CA ILE A 763 -27.54 27.54 20.30
C ILE A 763 -28.50 27.59 21.51
N PRO A 764 -28.24 28.45 22.53
CA PRO A 764 -29.04 28.49 23.76
C PRO A 764 -30.55 28.73 23.57
N TYR A 765 -30.94 29.42 22.49
CA TYR A 765 -32.35 29.71 22.18
C TYR A 765 -33.22 28.44 22.07
N PHE A 766 -32.67 27.34 21.56
CA PHE A 766 -33.45 26.12 21.34
C PHE A 766 -33.65 25.28 22.61
N ARG A 767 -32.97 25.60 23.72
CA ARG A 767 -33.05 24.83 24.98
C ARG A 767 -34.45 24.76 25.60
N LYS A 768 -35.35 25.70 25.26
CA LYS A 768 -36.76 25.67 25.69
C LYS A 768 -37.57 24.49 25.14
N TRP A 769 -37.03 23.76 24.15
CA TRP A 769 -37.63 22.55 23.58
C TRP A 769 -36.80 21.28 23.91
N LYS A 770 -35.81 21.38 24.80
CA LYS A 770 -35.02 20.24 25.26
C LYS A 770 -35.83 19.45 26.28
N LEU A 771 -35.89 18.12 26.11
CA LEU A 771 -36.68 17.23 26.97
C LEU A 771 -36.08 17.06 28.37
N GLN A 772 -34.75 17.00 28.45
CA GLN A 772 -34.00 16.97 29.72
C GLN A 772 -33.10 18.23 29.83
N PRO A 773 -33.62 19.36 30.36
CA PRO A 773 -32.99 20.68 30.25
C PRO A 773 -31.59 20.80 30.89
N ASN A 774 -31.32 19.97 31.90
CA ASN A 774 -30.07 19.98 32.67
C ASN A 774 -28.98 19.08 32.08
N LYS A 775 -29.26 18.34 31.00
CA LYS A 775 -28.33 17.36 30.40
C LYS A 775 -28.04 17.76 28.95
N ILE A 776 -26.97 18.54 28.77
CA ILE A 776 -26.49 18.98 27.46
C ILE A 776 -25.19 18.22 27.17
N PRO A 777 -25.09 17.50 26.02
CA PRO A 777 -23.89 16.74 25.70
C PRO A 777 -22.69 17.67 25.49
N THR A 778 -21.57 17.34 26.12
CA THR A 778 -20.31 18.05 25.92
C THR A 778 -19.66 17.69 24.59
N ALA A 779 -18.80 18.56 24.06
CA ALA A 779 -18.04 18.27 22.83
C ALA A 779 -17.15 17.01 22.97
N ALA A 780 -16.67 16.73 24.19
CA ALA A 780 -15.88 15.53 24.47
C ALA A 780 -16.72 14.25 24.36
N GLU A 781 -17.95 14.26 24.88
CA GLU A 781 -18.90 13.14 24.77
C GLU A 781 -19.34 12.93 23.32
N GLN A 782 -19.66 14.00 22.60
CA GLN A 782 -19.99 13.91 21.17
C GLN A 782 -18.83 13.33 20.35
N TRP A 783 -17.59 13.74 20.65
CA TRP A 783 -16.42 13.20 19.96
C TRP A 783 -16.12 11.74 20.32
N ALA A 784 -16.28 11.37 21.60
CA ALA A 784 -16.14 9.97 22.04
C ALA A 784 -17.18 9.07 21.35
N CYS A 785 -18.43 9.51 21.32
CA CYS A 785 -19.54 8.88 20.61
C CYS A 785 -19.22 8.71 19.11
N THR A 786 -18.82 9.80 18.45
CA THR A 786 -18.48 9.81 17.01
C THR A 786 -17.40 8.80 16.67
N LYS A 787 -16.33 8.70 17.46
CA LYS A 787 -15.25 7.74 17.21
C LYS A 787 -15.72 6.30 17.27
N GLN A 788 -16.58 5.97 18.23
CA GLN A 788 -17.09 4.61 18.39
C GLN A 788 -18.12 4.27 17.31
N VAL A 789 -19.00 5.21 16.97
CA VAL A 789 -19.94 5.06 15.85
C VAL A 789 -19.20 4.81 14.54
N LEU A 790 -18.20 5.63 14.21
CA LEU A 790 -17.34 5.41 13.04
C LEU A 790 -16.63 4.04 13.10
N PHE A 791 -16.13 3.64 14.28
CA PHE A 791 -15.54 2.31 14.41
C PHE A 791 -16.55 1.20 14.09
N SER A 792 -17.77 1.25 14.62
CA SER A 792 -18.83 0.27 14.32
C SER A 792 -19.25 0.31 12.86
N HIS A 793 -19.39 1.50 12.25
CA HIS A 793 -19.77 1.63 10.84
C HIS A 793 -18.73 0.99 9.91
N PHE A 794 -17.44 1.25 10.13
CA PHE A 794 -16.37 0.69 9.28
C PHE A 794 -16.07 -0.79 9.55
N THR A 795 -16.29 -1.28 10.77
CA THR A 795 -15.94 -2.67 11.14
C THR A 795 -17.11 -3.65 11.06
N VAL A 796 -18.35 -3.18 11.21
CA VAL A 796 -19.55 -4.02 11.25
C VAL A 796 -20.47 -3.72 10.08
N GLU A 797 -20.86 -2.46 9.90
CA GLU A 797 -21.86 -2.10 8.90
C GLU A 797 -21.31 -2.16 7.47
N LEU A 798 -20.07 -1.71 7.25
CA LEU A 798 -19.43 -1.74 5.94
C LEU A 798 -19.38 -3.17 5.37
N PRO A 799 -18.91 -4.21 6.09
CA PRO A 799 -19.03 -5.59 5.63
C PRO A 799 -20.47 -6.03 5.31
N VAL A 800 -21.45 -5.67 6.15
CA VAL A 800 -22.86 -6.05 5.94
C VAL A 800 -23.44 -5.39 4.69
N ILE A 801 -23.16 -4.10 4.49
CA ILE A 801 -23.56 -3.33 3.31
C ILE A 801 -22.89 -3.88 2.04
N TRP A 802 -21.64 -4.29 2.13
CA TRP A 802 -20.92 -4.88 0.99
C TRP A 802 -21.50 -6.22 0.57
N LEU A 803 -21.90 -7.04 1.56
CA LEU A 803 -22.54 -8.34 1.34
C LEU A 803 -24.03 -8.21 0.96
N PHE A 804 -24.64 -7.03 1.12
CA PHE A 804 -26.05 -6.83 0.78
C PHE A 804 -26.32 -6.96 -0.72
N HIS A 805 -25.44 -6.46 -1.60
CA HIS A 805 -25.66 -6.54 -3.05
C HIS A 805 -25.84 -7.98 -3.57
N PRO A 806 -24.91 -8.93 -3.34
CA PRO A 806 -25.09 -10.31 -3.81
C PRO A 806 -26.31 -10.98 -3.18
N MET A 807 -26.63 -10.65 -1.92
CA MET A 807 -27.83 -11.15 -1.25
C MET A 807 -29.11 -10.62 -1.90
N ALA A 808 -29.15 -9.33 -2.24
CA ALA A 808 -30.27 -8.67 -2.88
C ALA A 808 -30.55 -9.25 -4.28
N GLU A 809 -29.50 -9.46 -5.09
CA GLU A 809 -29.65 -10.08 -6.41
C GLU A 809 -30.07 -11.56 -6.31
N MET A 810 -29.53 -12.32 -5.36
CA MET A 810 -29.91 -13.72 -5.13
C MET A 810 -31.41 -13.88 -4.87
N PHE A 811 -32.03 -12.91 -4.19
CA PHE A 811 -33.48 -12.91 -3.92
C PHE A 811 -34.32 -12.21 -5.01
N GLY A 812 -33.70 -11.73 -6.10
CA GLY A 812 -34.38 -11.14 -7.25
C GLY A 812 -34.68 -9.66 -7.14
N MET A 813 -33.94 -8.90 -6.31
CA MET A 813 -34.04 -7.45 -6.25
C MET A 813 -33.40 -6.82 -7.49
N SER A 814 -34.06 -5.82 -8.07
CA SER A 814 -33.45 -5.01 -9.13
C SER A 814 -32.49 -4.00 -8.51
N THR A 815 -31.19 -4.15 -8.74
CA THR A 815 -30.10 -3.40 -8.10
C THR A 815 -29.59 -2.26 -8.96
N TRP A 816 -29.59 -2.38 -10.29
CA TRP A 816 -29.01 -1.37 -11.17
C TRP A 816 -29.89 -1.02 -12.38
N GLN A 817 -30.99 -1.74 -12.57
CA GLN A 817 -31.86 -1.62 -13.73
C GLN A 817 -32.78 -0.39 -13.64
N VAL A 818 -32.72 0.48 -14.63
CA VAL A 818 -33.67 1.58 -14.92
C VAL A 818 -34.84 1.11 -15.84
N PRO A 819 -35.99 1.82 -15.92
CA PRO A 819 -36.36 3.01 -15.14
C PRO A 819 -36.64 2.69 -13.67
N PHE A 820 -36.60 3.73 -12.83
CA PHE A 820 -36.95 3.63 -11.43
C PHE A 820 -38.44 3.28 -11.25
N PRO A 821 -38.80 2.59 -10.13
CA PRO A 821 -40.18 2.29 -9.85
C PRO A 821 -41.01 3.58 -9.67
N SER A 822 -42.29 3.51 -10.06
CA SER A 822 -43.20 4.64 -9.86
C SER A 822 -43.49 4.87 -8.38
N TRP A 823 -43.90 6.09 -8.01
CA TRP A 823 -44.30 6.40 -6.63
C TRP A 823 -45.45 5.52 -6.12
N GLN A 824 -46.30 5.00 -7.02
CA GLN A 824 -47.37 4.07 -6.67
C GLN A 824 -46.84 2.70 -6.22
N ALA A 825 -45.63 2.31 -6.63
CA ALA A 825 -44.93 1.12 -6.14
C ALA A 825 -44.08 1.43 -4.90
N ILE A 826 -43.35 2.54 -4.88
CA ILE A 826 -42.44 2.92 -3.79
C ILE A 826 -43.20 3.13 -2.46
N LEU A 827 -44.27 3.93 -2.46
CA LEU A 827 -44.96 4.33 -1.22
C LEU A 827 -45.53 3.14 -0.42
N PRO A 828 -46.28 2.18 -1.01
CA PRO A 828 -46.77 1.03 -0.24
C PRO A 828 -45.65 0.09 0.22
N GLN A 829 -44.57 -0.05 -0.56
CA GLN A 829 -43.38 -0.84 -0.16
C GLN A 829 -42.72 -0.23 1.07
N VAL A 830 -42.44 1.07 1.06
CA VAL A 830 -41.84 1.80 2.19
C VAL A 830 -42.75 1.76 3.42
N ALA A 831 -44.07 1.94 3.25
CA ALA A 831 -45.02 1.86 4.35
C ALA A 831 -45.03 0.46 5.00
N PHE A 832 -44.98 -0.60 4.19
CA PHE A 832 -44.84 -1.97 4.69
C PHE A 832 -43.53 -2.17 5.46
N PHE A 833 -42.40 -1.67 4.95
CA PHE A 833 -41.11 -1.77 5.63
C PHE A 833 -41.10 -1.05 6.98
N PHE A 834 -41.72 0.13 7.07
CA PHE A 834 -41.89 0.84 8.34
C PHE A 834 -42.65 0.00 9.38
N VAL A 835 -43.76 -0.63 9.00
CA VAL A 835 -44.55 -1.46 9.92
C VAL A 835 -43.78 -2.72 10.33
N PHE A 836 -43.12 -3.38 9.37
CA PHE A 836 -42.35 -4.59 9.63
C PHE A 836 -41.16 -4.32 10.56
N GLU A 837 -40.37 -3.29 10.25
CA GLU A 837 -39.18 -2.95 11.02
C GLU A 837 -39.54 -2.49 12.43
N ASP A 838 -40.59 -1.67 12.61
CA ASP A 838 -41.03 -1.24 13.94
C ASP A 838 -41.47 -2.43 14.81
N MET A 839 -42.16 -3.41 14.22
CA MET A 839 -42.56 -4.63 14.91
C MET A 839 -41.33 -5.49 15.28
N PHE A 840 -40.40 -5.69 14.34
CA PHE A 840 -39.16 -6.43 14.61
C PHE A 840 -38.34 -5.73 15.71
N HIS A 841 -38.18 -4.42 15.59
CA HIS A 841 -37.42 -3.58 16.50
C HIS A 841 -38.01 -3.66 17.90
N PHE A 842 -39.32 -3.54 18.06
CA PHE A 842 -39.99 -3.66 19.36
C PHE A 842 -39.61 -4.94 20.10
N PHE A 843 -39.71 -6.11 19.44
CA PHE A 843 -39.40 -7.39 20.07
C PHE A 843 -37.89 -7.56 20.32
N ALA A 844 -37.05 -7.18 19.36
CA ALA A 844 -35.60 -7.29 19.48
C ALA A 844 -35.07 -6.37 20.60
N HIS A 845 -35.56 -5.13 20.65
CA HIS A 845 -35.21 -4.15 21.67
C HIS A 845 -35.68 -4.60 23.06
N GLN A 846 -36.91 -5.08 23.18
CA GLN A 846 -37.39 -5.65 24.46
C GLN A 846 -36.54 -6.85 24.91
N ALA A 847 -36.11 -7.72 23.99
CA ALA A 847 -35.22 -8.84 24.30
C ALA A 847 -33.83 -8.36 24.71
N LEU A 848 -33.30 -7.30 24.10
CA LEU A 848 -32.01 -6.70 24.45
C LEU A 848 -31.98 -6.13 25.87
N HIS A 849 -33.13 -5.78 26.45
CA HIS A 849 -33.26 -5.42 27.87
C HIS A 849 -33.28 -6.61 28.84
N TRP A 850 -33.25 -7.84 28.34
CA TRP A 850 -33.16 -9.02 29.19
C TRP A 850 -31.75 -9.15 29.77
N GLY A 851 -31.65 -9.30 31.11
CA GLY A 851 -30.43 -9.09 31.90
C GLY A 851 -29.08 -9.47 31.27
N PRO A 852 -28.87 -10.71 30.77
CA PRO A 852 -27.62 -11.09 30.12
C PRO A 852 -27.33 -10.32 28.82
N LEU A 853 -28.35 -10.09 27.98
CA LEU A 853 -28.21 -9.33 26.73
C LEU A 853 -28.02 -7.85 27.04
N TYR A 854 -28.73 -7.32 28.06
CA TYR A 854 -28.56 -5.95 28.49
C TYR A 854 -27.12 -5.67 28.90
N LYS A 855 -26.62 -6.45 29.87
CA LYS A 855 -25.30 -6.26 30.48
C LYS A 855 -24.15 -6.28 29.48
N HIS A 856 -24.23 -7.13 28.45
CA HIS A 856 -23.12 -7.34 27.52
C HIS A 856 -23.29 -6.65 26.16
N ILE A 857 -24.52 -6.32 25.78
CA ILE A 857 -24.84 -5.80 24.44
C ILE A 857 -25.49 -4.42 24.57
N HIS A 858 -26.66 -4.33 25.19
CA HIS A 858 -27.49 -3.13 25.12
C HIS A 858 -27.12 -2.01 26.11
N LYS A 859 -26.28 -2.30 27.10
CA LYS A 859 -25.81 -1.31 28.08
C LYS A 859 -25.10 -0.11 27.43
N ILE A 860 -24.38 -0.32 26.33
CA ILE A 860 -23.68 0.75 25.62
C ILE A 860 -24.66 1.78 25.07
N HIS A 861 -25.78 1.31 24.51
CA HIS A 861 -26.86 2.17 24.00
C HIS A 861 -27.49 3.03 25.13
N HIS A 862 -27.61 2.47 26.34
CA HIS A 862 -28.11 3.16 27.52
C HIS A 862 -27.08 4.02 28.26
N GLN A 863 -25.86 4.16 27.73
CA GLN A 863 -24.82 4.98 28.38
C GLN A 863 -25.26 6.44 28.59
N TYR A 864 -26.12 6.97 27.73
CA TYR A 864 -26.67 8.32 27.83
C TYR A 864 -28.17 8.28 28.18
N PRO A 865 -28.54 8.52 29.46
CA PRO A 865 -29.95 8.63 29.86
C PRO A 865 -30.70 9.79 29.19
N ALA A 866 -29.95 10.78 28.69
CA ALA A 866 -30.43 11.83 27.80
C ALA A 866 -29.75 11.66 26.44
N PRO A 867 -30.37 10.97 25.47
CA PRO A 867 -29.79 10.78 24.16
C PRO A 867 -29.63 12.09 23.39
N PHE A 868 -28.71 12.08 22.44
CA PHE A 868 -28.51 13.13 21.44
C PHE A 868 -28.35 12.47 20.07
N GLY A 869 -28.59 13.20 18.97
CA GLY A 869 -28.77 12.60 17.64
C GLY A 869 -27.64 11.67 17.17
N LEU A 870 -26.38 11.95 17.54
CA LEU A 870 -25.22 11.09 17.25
C LEU A 870 -25.18 9.78 18.05
N ALA A 871 -25.95 9.67 19.14
CA ALA A 871 -26.03 8.47 19.95
C ALA A 871 -26.99 7.41 19.35
N ALA A 872 -27.70 7.74 18.27
CA ALA A 872 -28.70 6.86 17.65
C ALA A 872 -28.14 5.49 17.18
N GLU A 873 -26.86 5.45 16.80
CA GLU A 873 -26.15 4.22 16.39
C GLU A 873 -24.95 3.94 17.32
N TYR A 874 -24.91 4.60 18.49
CA TYR A 874 -23.90 4.35 19.51
C TYR A 874 -24.31 3.11 20.32
N ALA A 875 -23.90 1.95 19.84
CA ALA A 875 -24.26 0.66 20.42
C ALA A 875 -23.13 -0.36 20.32
N HIS A 876 -23.32 -1.52 20.96
CA HIS A 876 -22.41 -2.65 20.81
C HIS A 876 -22.51 -3.23 19.38
N PRO A 877 -21.42 -3.71 18.75
CA PRO A 877 -21.43 -4.34 17.42
C PRO A 877 -22.54 -5.38 17.20
N ALA A 878 -22.79 -6.23 18.20
CA ALA A 878 -23.85 -7.23 18.14
C ALA A 878 -25.27 -6.62 18.11
N GLU A 879 -25.47 -5.48 18.79
CA GLU A 879 -26.75 -4.75 18.75
C GLU A 879 -27.00 -4.14 17.38
N VAL A 880 -25.98 -3.48 16.83
CA VAL A 880 -25.99 -2.92 15.47
C VAL A 880 -26.39 -4.00 14.47
N PHE A 881 -25.81 -5.19 14.58
CA PHE A 881 -26.16 -6.32 13.73
C PHE A 881 -27.60 -6.84 13.96
N ILE A 882 -28.01 -7.02 15.22
CA ILE A 882 -29.35 -7.54 15.56
C ILE A 882 -30.44 -6.57 15.08
N LEU A 883 -30.34 -5.30 15.41
CA LEU A 883 -31.35 -4.30 15.06
C LEU A 883 -31.28 -3.95 13.56
N GLY A 884 -30.08 -3.88 12.97
CA GLY A 884 -29.87 -3.67 11.54
C GLY A 884 -30.44 -4.80 10.67
N THR A 885 -30.51 -6.03 11.21
CA THR A 885 -31.20 -7.15 10.53
C THR A 885 -32.67 -6.81 10.26
N GLY A 886 -33.34 -6.10 11.16
CA GLY A 886 -34.74 -5.68 10.98
C GLY A 886 -34.95 -4.78 9.76
N THR A 887 -33.99 -3.89 9.49
CA THR A 887 -34.03 -2.94 8.38
C THR A 887 -33.90 -3.63 7.01
N ILE A 888 -33.18 -4.76 6.95
CA ILE A 888 -32.87 -5.49 5.71
C ILE A 888 -33.82 -6.68 5.50
N LEU A 889 -34.21 -7.37 6.57
CA LEU A 889 -34.99 -8.60 6.51
C LEU A 889 -36.38 -8.39 5.88
N GLY A 890 -37.08 -7.32 6.25
CA GLY A 890 -38.41 -7.00 5.70
C GLY A 890 -38.39 -6.85 4.16
N PRO A 891 -37.50 -6.01 3.61
CA PRO A 891 -37.29 -5.91 2.18
C PRO A 891 -36.86 -7.19 1.46
N ILE A 892 -35.99 -8.00 2.06
CA ILE A 892 -35.60 -9.30 1.50
C ILE A 892 -36.81 -10.23 1.42
N LEU A 893 -37.57 -10.37 2.52
CA LEU A 893 -38.78 -11.19 2.55
C LEU A 893 -39.80 -10.71 1.51
N TYR A 894 -40.01 -9.40 1.40
CA TYR A 894 -40.89 -8.83 0.38
C TYR A 894 -40.44 -9.21 -1.04
N THR A 895 -39.14 -9.08 -1.32
CA THR A 895 -38.55 -9.42 -2.63
C THR A 895 -38.71 -10.91 -2.94
N MET A 896 -38.52 -11.79 -1.95
CA MET A 896 -38.71 -13.23 -2.11
C MET A 896 -40.10 -13.61 -2.64
N PHE A 897 -41.15 -12.92 -2.17
CA PHE A 897 -42.53 -13.21 -2.58
C PHE A 897 -42.97 -12.46 -3.85
N ARG A 898 -42.58 -11.20 -3.99
CA ARG A 898 -43.13 -10.30 -5.02
C ARG A 898 -42.18 -10.07 -6.21
N ARG A 899 -40.87 -10.14 -5.99
CA ARG A 899 -39.80 -9.93 -6.99
C ARG A 899 -39.92 -8.62 -7.80
N ASP A 900 -40.58 -7.60 -7.23
CA ASP A 900 -40.82 -6.29 -7.84
C ASP A 900 -40.18 -5.14 -7.02
N LEU A 901 -39.15 -5.44 -6.22
CA LEU A 901 -38.42 -4.45 -5.42
C LEU A 901 -37.16 -3.97 -6.14
N HIS A 902 -36.99 -2.65 -6.17
CA HIS A 902 -35.80 -1.99 -6.70
C HIS A 902 -34.97 -1.35 -5.57
N ILE A 903 -33.65 -1.38 -5.66
CA ILE A 903 -32.75 -0.85 -4.61
C ILE A 903 -32.91 0.66 -4.39
N PHE A 904 -33.40 1.39 -5.39
CA PHE A 904 -33.76 2.81 -5.22
C PHE A 904 -34.86 2.98 -4.16
N THR A 905 -35.86 2.09 -4.11
CA THR A 905 -36.84 2.03 -3.01
C THR A 905 -36.13 1.76 -1.68
N MET A 906 -35.12 0.87 -1.67
CA MET A 906 -34.31 0.60 -0.48
C MET A 906 -33.56 1.84 0.01
N TYR A 907 -33.00 2.65 -0.88
CA TYR A 907 -32.32 3.88 -0.50
C TYR A 907 -33.26 4.92 0.10
N ILE A 908 -34.47 5.05 -0.45
CA ILE A 908 -35.51 5.90 0.14
C ILE A 908 -35.89 5.37 1.53
N TRP A 909 -36.12 4.05 1.66
CA TRP A 909 -36.44 3.39 2.92
C TRP A 909 -35.37 3.62 3.99
N ILE A 910 -34.11 3.30 3.69
CA ILE A 910 -32.97 3.47 4.60
C ILE A 910 -32.82 4.94 5.00
N THR A 911 -32.96 5.87 4.05
CA THR A 911 -32.86 7.31 4.34
C THR A 911 -33.93 7.76 5.34
N LEU A 912 -35.19 7.34 5.12
CA LEU A 912 -36.30 7.67 6.03
C LEU A 912 -36.12 7.02 7.39
N ARG A 913 -35.58 5.79 7.45
CA ARG A 913 -35.33 5.09 8.72
C ARG A 913 -34.20 5.73 9.52
N LEU A 914 -33.11 6.14 8.87
CA LEU A 914 -32.01 6.89 9.51
C LEU A 914 -32.50 8.24 10.04
N PHE A 915 -33.33 8.94 9.27
CA PHE A 915 -33.95 10.18 9.73
C PHE A 915 -34.79 9.96 10.99
N GLN A 916 -35.64 8.94 10.99
CA GLN A 916 -36.43 8.59 12.16
C GLN A 916 -35.52 8.22 13.36
N ALA A 917 -34.46 7.43 13.15
CA ALA A 917 -33.54 7.01 14.22
C ALA A 917 -32.90 8.20 14.92
N VAL A 918 -32.28 9.09 14.13
CA VAL A 918 -31.56 10.26 14.63
C VAL A 918 -32.53 11.24 15.29
N ASP A 919 -33.72 11.43 14.70
CA ASP A 919 -34.73 12.33 15.26
C ASP A 919 -35.28 11.81 16.60
N ALA A 920 -35.49 10.50 16.73
CA ALA A 920 -35.94 9.87 17.98
C ALA A 920 -34.89 10.01 19.11
N HIS A 921 -33.60 10.11 18.78
CA HIS A 921 -32.52 10.30 19.76
C HIS A 921 -32.13 11.77 19.94
N SER A 922 -32.77 12.71 19.26
CA SER A 922 -32.34 14.11 19.25
C SER A 922 -32.36 14.79 20.63
N GLY A 923 -33.22 14.32 21.55
CA GLY A 923 -33.46 14.95 22.84
C GLY A 923 -34.24 16.28 22.77
N TYR A 924 -34.86 16.56 21.62
CA TYR A 924 -35.65 17.79 21.38
C TYR A 924 -37.05 17.47 20.87
N ASP A 925 -38.04 18.17 21.41
CA ASP A 925 -39.41 18.15 20.88
C ASP A 925 -39.89 19.53 20.45
N PHE A 926 -39.85 19.77 19.14
CA PHE A 926 -40.35 21.00 18.54
C PHE A 926 -41.86 20.96 18.28
N PRO A 927 -42.53 22.12 18.18
CA PRO A 927 -43.97 22.18 17.85
C PRO A 927 -44.33 21.56 16.49
N TRP A 928 -43.36 21.43 15.59
CA TRP A 928 -43.52 20.82 14.26
C TRP A 928 -42.90 19.42 14.17
N SER A 929 -42.49 18.80 15.29
CA SER A 929 -42.07 17.40 15.31
C SER A 929 -43.17 16.50 14.74
N LEU A 930 -42.80 15.44 14.04
CA LEU A 930 -43.74 14.57 13.32
C LEU A 930 -44.80 13.94 14.24
N GLN A 931 -44.49 13.74 15.53
CA GLN A 931 -45.46 13.24 16.53
C GLN A 931 -46.67 14.16 16.77
N HIS A 932 -46.55 15.47 16.52
CA HIS A 932 -47.66 16.42 16.63
C HIS A 932 -48.55 16.41 15.37
N ILE A 933 -48.05 15.87 14.26
CA ILE A 933 -48.75 15.74 12.98
C ILE A 933 -49.38 14.34 12.86
N LEU A 934 -48.65 13.30 13.28
CA LEU A 934 -49.07 11.89 13.29
C LEU A 934 -49.10 11.38 14.75
N PRO A 935 -50.26 11.37 15.42
CA PRO A 935 -50.35 11.10 16.87
C PRO A 935 -49.83 9.73 17.32
N PHE A 936 -49.80 8.76 16.42
CA PHE A 936 -49.29 7.41 16.65
C PHE A 936 -47.79 7.26 16.38
N TRP A 937 -47.12 8.30 15.87
CA TRP A 937 -45.68 8.32 15.66
C TRP A 937 -44.92 8.39 16.99
N SER A 938 -43.90 7.54 17.12
CA SER A 938 -42.97 7.57 18.24
C SER A 938 -41.91 8.63 17.94
N GLY A 939 -42.03 9.78 18.61
CA GLY A 939 -41.08 10.90 18.49
C GLY A 939 -39.98 10.85 19.55
N ALA A 940 -39.12 11.88 19.54
CA ALA A 940 -37.99 12.01 20.47
C ALA A 940 -38.40 11.87 21.94
N GLU A 941 -39.56 12.42 22.31
CA GLU A 941 -40.08 12.33 23.67
C GLU A 941 -40.34 10.89 24.15
N HIS A 942 -40.85 10.03 23.27
CA HIS A 942 -41.18 8.65 23.63
C HIS A 942 -39.91 7.84 23.91
N HIS A 943 -38.89 8.04 23.09
CA HIS A 943 -37.60 7.34 23.19
C HIS A 943 -36.69 7.95 24.28
N ASP A 944 -36.72 9.27 24.48
CA ASP A 944 -36.01 9.93 25.59
C ASP A 944 -36.52 9.42 26.94
N PHE A 945 -37.84 9.22 27.07
CA PHE A 945 -38.43 8.59 28.26
C PHE A 945 -37.96 7.13 28.43
N HIS A 946 -37.71 6.39 27.35
CA HIS A 946 -37.15 5.03 27.41
C HIS A 946 -35.75 5.03 28.04
N HIS A 947 -34.83 5.87 27.55
CA HIS A 947 -33.48 5.99 28.12
C HIS A 947 -33.48 6.49 29.56
N MET A 948 -34.46 7.31 29.94
CA MET A 948 -34.60 7.80 31.32
C MET A 948 -35.19 6.75 32.26
N ALA A 949 -36.24 6.04 31.86
CA ALA A 949 -37.02 5.13 32.72
C ALA A 949 -36.65 3.64 32.55
N PHE A 950 -35.77 3.33 31.61
CA PHE A 950 -35.17 2.02 31.31
C PHE A 950 -36.13 0.91 30.82
N VAL A 951 -37.21 0.60 31.55
CA VAL A 951 -38.09 -0.57 31.32
C VAL A 951 -39.43 -0.24 30.62
N ASN A 952 -39.52 0.82 29.83
CA ASN A 952 -40.76 1.25 29.15
C ASN A 952 -40.46 1.78 27.75
N ASN A 953 -41.44 1.81 26.85
CA ASN A 953 -41.32 2.41 25.50
C ASN A 953 -40.22 1.78 24.61
N PHE A 954 -40.43 0.57 24.10
CA PHE A 954 -39.45 -0.13 23.26
C PHE A 954 -39.60 0.16 21.75
N SER A 955 -40.71 0.75 21.31
CA SER A 955 -40.93 1.06 19.89
C SER A 955 -40.22 2.33 19.44
N THR A 956 -39.64 2.28 18.24
CA THR A 956 -38.89 3.41 17.67
C THR A 956 -39.71 4.24 16.71
N SER A 957 -40.54 3.66 15.83
CA SER A 957 -41.28 4.42 14.81
C SER A 957 -42.75 4.67 15.19
N PHE A 958 -43.45 3.69 15.74
CA PHE A 958 -44.87 3.80 16.07
C PHE A 958 -45.19 3.36 17.51
N ARG A 959 -46.13 4.03 18.15
CA ARG A 959 -46.49 3.77 19.57
C ARG A 959 -47.39 2.55 19.77
N TRP A 960 -47.87 1.91 18.70
CA TRP A 960 -48.91 0.88 18.80
C TRP A 960 -48.46 -0.42 19.49
N CYS A 961 -47.20 -0.82 19.32
CA CYS A 961 -46.69 -2.09 19.84
C CYS A 961 -46.54 -1.95 21.35
N ASP A 962 -45.96 -0.83 21.78
CA ASP A 962 -45.95 -0.46 23.19
C ASP A 962 -47.36 -0.37 23.80
N ARG A 963 -48.32 0.22 23.07
CA ARG A 963 -49.70 0.38 23.52
C ARG A 963 -50.42 -0.97 23.68
N ILE A 964 -50.16 -1.92 22.78
CA ILE A 964 -50.73 -3.27 22.78
C ILE A 964 -50.07 -4.13 23.87
N ALA A 965 -48.76 -4.04 24.02
CA ALA A 965 -47.99 -4.79 25.01
C ALA A 965 -48.07 -4.19 26.43
N GLY A 966 -48.57 -2.96 26.57
CA GLY A 966 -48.67 -2.25 27.85
C GLY A 966 -47.35 -1.66 28.35
N THR A 967 -46.33 -1.55 27.49
CA THR A 967 -45.00 -1.04 27.87
C THR A 967 -44.93 0.49 27.87
N ASP A 968 -46.01 1.20 27.53
CA ASP A 968 -46.13 2.68 27.60
C ASP A 968 -46.90 3.21 28.83
N HIS A 969 -47.29 2.35 29.78
CA HIS A 969 -48.14 2.76 30.91
C HIS A 969 -47.53 3.88 31.77
N LYS A 970 -46.23 3.78 32.09
CA LYS A 970 -45.53 4.80 32.89
C LYS A 970 -45.39 6.11 32.12
N TYR A 971 -45.07 6.04 30.83
CA TYR A 971 -44.99 7.20 29.95
C TYR A 971 -46.32 7.96 29.88
N ARG A 972 -47.43 7.25 29.74
CA ARG A 972 -48.76 7.87 29.71
C ARG A 972 -49.15 8.49 31.04
N ALA A 973 -48.79 7.87 32.16
CA ALA A 973 -48.99 8.46 33.49
C ALA A 973 -48.16 9.74 33.67
N TYR A 974 -46.91 9.73 33.22
CA TYR A 974 -46.02 10.89 33.19
C TYR A 974 -46.62 12.04 32.36
N ARG A 975 -47.03 11.77 31.12
CA ARG A 975 -47.71 12.74 30.24
C ARG A 975 -48.99 13.30 30.84
N ALA A 976 -49.83 12.47 31.45
CA ALA A 976 -51.06 12.91 32.08
C ALA A 976 -50.79 13.92 33.23
N ARG A 977 -49.70 13.73 33.99
CA ARG A 977 -49.27 14.68 35.04
C ARG A 977 -48.79 16.01 34.43
N LEU A 978 -48.00 15.97 33.35
CA LEU A 978 -47.55 17.18 32.65
C LEU A 978 -48.71 17.96 32.00
N ASP A 979 -49.66 17.26 31.39
CA ASP A 979 -50.82 17.88 30.75
C ASP A 979 -51.79 18.47 31.80
N ALA A 980 -51.95 17.81 32.95
CA ALA A 980 -52.71 18.34 34.08
C ALA A 980 -52.10 19.63 34.64
N ALA A 981 -50.76 19.68 34.74
CA ALA A 981 -50.04 20.88 35.16
C ALA A 981 -50.17 22.04 34.17
N LYS A 982 -50.07 21.76 32.86
CA LYS A 982 -50.34 22.76 31.81
C LYS A 982 -51.77 23.32 31.91
N LYS A 983 -52.76 22.46 32.16
CA LYS A 983 -54.17 22.87 32.36
C LYS A 983 -54.41 23.63 33.66
N ALA A 984 -53.61 23.39 34.69
CA ALA A 984 -53.70 24.08 35.99
C ALA A 984 -53.15 25.51 35.96
N GLY A 985 -52.53 25.95 34.86
CA GLY A 985 -52.06 27.34 34.69
C GLY A 985 -50.87 27.71 35.59
N LEU A 986 -50.05 26.74 35.98
CA LEU A 986 -48.81 26.96 36.75
C LEU A 986 -47.90 27.99 36.06
N SER A 987 -47.18 28.78 36.85
CA SER A 987 -46.15 29.67 36.30
C SER A 987 -45.04 28.85 35.63
N ALA A 988 -44.33 29.46 34.66
CA ALA A 988 -43.27 28.76 33.93
C ALA A 988 -42.18 28.17 34.83
N GLU A 989 -41.88 28.83 35.97
CA GLU A 989 -40.89 28.37 36.94
C GLU A 989 -41.41 27.17 37.78
N GLU A 990 -42.68 27.20 38.18
CA GLU A 990 -43.31 26.08 38.90
C GLU A 990 -43.47 24.84 38.00
N TYR A 991 -43.79 25.06 36.72
CA TYR A 991 -43.87 24.00 35.73
C TYR A 991 -42.50 23.32 35.54
N ALA A 992 -41.44 24.10 35.34
CA ALA A 992 -40.08 23.59 35.18
C ALA A 992 -39.59 22.80 36.40
N LYS A 993 -39.83 23.31 37.63
CA LYS A 993 -39.48 22.58 38.87
C LYS A 993 -40.24 21.27 39.03
N MET A 994 -41.51 21.22 38.61
CA MET A 994 -42.31 20.01 38.66
C MET A 994 -41.85 18.98 37.62
N GLU A 995 -41.57 19.42 36.39
CA GLU A 995 -41.02 18.58 35.32
C GLU A 995 -39.66 18.00 35.72
N GLU A 996 -38.76 18.81 36.29
CA GLU A 996 -37.49 18.36 36.85
C GLU A 996 -37.67 17.28 37.93
N LYS A 997 -38.64 17.47 38.84
CA LYS A 997 -38.96 16.49 39.88
C LYS A 997 -39.48 15.17 39.30
N LEU A 998 -40.34 15.22 38.28
CA LEU A 998 -40.88 14.03 37.61
C LEU A 998 -39.79 13.29 36.84
N ASN A 999 -38.89 14.01 36.15
CA ASN A 999 -37.74 13.42 35.47
C ASN A 999 -36.81 12.73 36.48
N ALA A 1000 -36.53 13.36 37.62
CA ALA A 1000 -35.73 12.76 38.69
C ALA A 1000 -36.40 11.54 39.37
N GLU A 1001 -37.73 11.46 39.39
CA GLU A 1001 -38.48 10.28 39.85
C GLU A 1001 -38.32 9.14 38.84
N ALA A 1002 -38.56 9.40 37.56
CA ALA A 1002 -38.43 8.42 36.49
C ALA A 1002 -36.99 7.88 36.36
N GLU A 1003 -35.98 8.75 36.44
CA GLU A 1003 -34.57 8.36 36.40
C GLU A 1003 -34.17 7.49 37.59
N ARG A 1004 -34.66 7.79 38.80
CA ARG A 1004 -34.38 6.94 39.97
C ARG A 1004 -34.97 5.54 39.82
N GLU A 1005 -36.21 5.44 39.33
CA GLU A 1005 -36.83 4.14 39.02
C GLU A 1005 -36.07 3.40 37.91
N GLY A 1006 -35.61 4.12 36.88
CA GLY A 1006 -34.81 3.56 35.79
C GLY A 1006 -33.51 2.97 36.29
N VAL A 1007 -32.75 3.70 37.10
CA VAL A 1007 -31.47 3.23 37.69
C VAL A 1007 -31.67 2.01 38.60
N GLU A 1008 -32.78 1.92 39.32
CA GLU A 1008 -33.10 0.73 40.12
C GLU A 1008 -33.40 -0.48 39.22
N ALA A 1009 -34.21 -0.30 38.18
CA ALA A 1009 -34.54 -1.34 37.22
C ALA A 1009 -33.31 -1.82 36.42
N GLU A 1010 -32.42 -0.90 36.05
CA GLU A 1010 -31.14 -1.19 35.39
C GLU A 1010 -30.26 -2.10 36.26
N LYS A 1011 -30.09 -1.74 37.54
CA LYS A 1011 -29.34 -2.56 38.51
C LYS A 1011 -29.93 -3.96 38.66
N ILE A 1012 -31.25 -4.10 38.60
CA ILE A 1012 -31.88 -5.42 38.65
C ILE A 1012 -31.50 -6.23 37.40
N ALA A 1013 -31.61 -5.64 36.21
CA ALA A 1013 -31.26 -6.29 34.95
C ALA A 1013 -29.76 -6.73 34.91
N GLU A 1014 -28.84 -5.89 35.39
CA GLU A 1014 -27.39 -6.22 35.42
C GLU A 1014 -27.01 -7.40 36.32
N ASN A 1015 -27.84 -7.70 37.32
CA ASN A 1015 -27.60 -8.74 38.32
C ASN A 1015 -28.20 -10.09 37.94
N VAL A 1016 -28.96 -10.19 36.82
CA VAL A 1016 -29.50 -11.46 36.32
C VAL A 1016 -28.42 -12.20 35.49
N THR A 1017 -27.99 -13.37 35.98
CA THR A 1017 -26.96 -14.21 35.33
C THR A 1017 -27.55 -15.47 34.69
N TRP A 1018 -26.98 -15.90 33.54
CA TRP A 1018 -27.36 -17.11 32.82
C TRP A 1018 -27.38 -18.34 33.75
N GLY A 1019 -28.51 -19.06 33.81
CA GLY A 1019 -28.64 -20.32 34.56
C GLY A 1019 -29.12 -20.22 36.01
N LYS A 1020 -29.47 -19.03 36.53
CA LYS A 1020 -30.27 -18.90 37.77
C LYS A 1020 -31.63 -18.30 37.45
N THR A 1021 -32.60 -19.15 37.12
CA THR A 1021 -34.01 -18.79 37.34
C THR A 1021 -34.21 -18.61 38.83
N LYS A 1022 -34.49 -17.39 39.27
CA LYS A 1022 -35.24 -17.18 40.51
C LYS A 1022 -36.65 -16.83 40.09
N ASP A 1023 -37.58 -17.68 40.49
CA ASP A 1023 -38.98 -17.33 40.67
C ASP A 1023 -39.07 -15.98 41.37
N GLN A 1024 -39.63 -14.98 40.68
CA GLN A 1024 -40.29 -13.83 41.27
C GLN A 1024 -41.27 -13.23 40.24
#